data_AF-A0A1V5LSP0-F1
#
_entry.id   AF-A0A1V5LSP0-F1
#
_cell.length_a   1.000
_cell.length_b   1.000
_cell.length_c   1.000
_cell.angle_alpha   90.00
_cell.angle_beta   90.00
_cell.angle_gamma   90.00
#
_symmetry.space_group_name_H-M   'P 1'
#
loop_
_entity.id
_entity.type
_entity.pdbx_description
1 polymer ?
#
loop_
_entity_poly.entity_id
_entity_poly.type
_entity_poly.pdbx_seq_one_letter_code
_entity_poly.pdbx_strand_id
1 'polypeptide(L)'
;MALNVLRPGTTSLKAPFSHLQFALYCSIRIIEQANNRDGKAYRDALPFLAEHLPLYPDPLCYLAWIMITHEAEIEVEFGMQLRVLGKLVEVLASPITMPLLTGRYSDQELTDFSQQLLTRGLDKTWRIWIYDYAERTNVFKAWELYSEACERDADLDGAEKSLRRIIETQIASAKRAARGRPLSQQDQFRMRGNVNRLFAFYRRTNFPGVEEAFKHYYRLLPELWNRSERSNSYLIGLTSTYLPQPSPQPQQPPSQQLSSPPPGVPSVVWARLYQELMGVQDIQGLNPLCDRLLAAIDLVANAAPRDARDAAEAIKHLLRRVCALQSARLSSGNLALETKELNNALHQSRRAVDSMAELKDMGALVTTLQKVFIAFIESQKIYPVPQLQPDALGGLPLDVSASAVVLGIHNPGPGDISEMRLTCQDGEAILATAPGVISAIPEDTERIITVPVQTTPPATGEAADCTVLMSYHWGILRDLTSEQHVRVEWLNFGEYLAQHGIHEYEFPNPYVFDTALDFSRHDRRLFQGRENELALIRTFFLSGRNSGAPLYFHGIRKVGKTSLLERVRQELLLADILPIRVDLKGIDPQSQSPVQVINSLTEKILTELRTARPELADITPVPPDHGNYLHAAETFFRAVAERLHPTRMVLLLDEFHLLVSHGTKPLLDLIRLVHQRDDAWFIMSGWKRPEIIREACPETELSLQPHAIDFLPMETVARVLREPMANSGIEIPDEAVERVQLQTAGNPYHVAKLAWLSVNRLNAQHRTIITPHDIDELAGLLARDEGNFGASSFSPLILNSDEQRAAMKFSRLLSGEQMVLPIAQAMEAIGSQMLIQLEQKYLIEKCPGGVRLRGKMLTTYLQNRLNAPEGPPLQPTAKSVGIFVDVENIVSMIPSGVSHQDAWKNLLVYAEGFGRVVAHWACADPRNLADPERVRLDLETAGFDVSFPSSEYLAAVRERRKEEADFLLIERISDEQEHTDPDIFIIVAGDRDYYPRISSLLDRGRTIRILADTSGNALANLYRDITEKRRKERFVLGFPETDLFLDDIRDALSPAGASVP
;
A
#
# COMPACT_ATOMS: atom_id res chain seq x y z
N MET A 1 -10.10 -7.27 9.27
CA MET A 1 -9.62 -8.50 9.93
C MET A 1 -8.14 -8.40 10.27
N ALA A 2 -7.23 -8.23 9.28
CA ALA A 2 -5.79 -8.05 9.50
C ALA A 2 -5.44 -7.02 10.59
N LEU A 3 -6.07 -5.84 10.58
CA LEU A 3 -5.84 -4.82 11.63
C LEU A 3 -6.19 -5.31 13.05
N ASN A 4 -7.24 -6.11 13.20
CA ASN A 4 -7.64 -6.67 14.50
C ASN A 4 -6.69 -7.78 14.97
N VAL A 5 -6.04 -8.49 14.04
CA VAL A 5 -5.01 -9.50 14.33
C VAL A 5 -3.73 -8.82 14.81
N LEU A 6 -3.33 -7.72 14.17
CA LEU A 6 -2.04 -7.08 14.42
C LEU A 6 -2.05 -6.14 15.62
N ARG A 7 -3.19 -5.44 15.86
CA ARG A 7 -3.33 -4.42 16.89
C ARG A 7 -2.88 -4.88 18.28
N PRO A 8 -3.27 -6.05 18.81
CA PRO A 8 -2.83 -6.49 20.14
C PRO A 8 -1.32 -6.64 20.25
N GLY A 9 -0.66 -7.11 19.19
CA GLY A 9 0.79 -7.26 19.13
C GLY A 9 1.52 -5.91 19.06
N THR A 10 1.00 -4.97 18.27
CA THR A 10 1.58 -3.63 18.16
C THR A 10 1.38 -2.81 19.43
N THR A 11 0.19 -2.86 20.03
CA THR A 11 -0.12 -2.14 21.29
C THR A 11 0.68 -2.69 22.47
N SER A 12 0.95 -4.00 22.51
CA SER A 12 1.80 -4.61 23.55
C SER A 12 3.31 -4.44 23.31
N LEU A 13 3.71 -3.82 22.19
CA LEU A 13 5.12 -3.63 21.77
C LEU A 13 5.88 -4.96 21.61
N LYS A 14 5.17 -6.04 21.30
CA LYS A 14 5.70 -7.40 21.13
C LYS A 14 5.66 -7.89 19.68
N ALA A 15 4.95 -7.19 18.80
CA ALA A 15 4.94 -7.52 17.38
C ALA A 15 6.27 -7.11 16.71
N PRO A 16 6.69 -7.84 15.66
CA PRO A 16 7.73 -7.40 14.73
C PRO A 16 7.49 -5.97 14.23
N PHE A 17 8.57 -5.28 13.88
CA PHE A 17 8.50 -3.93 13.31
C PHE A 17 7.77 -3.94 11.96
N SER A 18 7.97 -4.99 11.15
CA SER A 18 7.24 -5.18 9.90
C SER A 18 5.71 -5.24 10.11
N HIS A 19 5.25 -5.90 11.19
CA HIS A 19 3.81 -5.98 11.50
C HIS A 19 3.21 -4.61 11.81
N LEU A 20 3.98 -3.73 12.44
CA LEU A 20 3.55 -2.36 12.68
C LEU A 20 3.46 -1.58 11.36
N GLN A 21 4.44 -1.70 10.47
CA GLN A 21 4.43 -1.06 9.14
C GLN A 21 3.20 -1.51 8.35
N PHE A 22 2.95 -2.82 8.35
CA PHE A 22 1.84 -3.43 7.66
C PHE A 22 0.48 -3.06 8.26
N ALA A 23 0.36 -2.99 9.59
CA ALA A 23 -0.86 -2.54 10.27
C ALA A 23 -1.19 -1.07 9.94
N LEU A 24 -0.18 -0.21 9.86
CA LEU A 24 -0.33 1.18 9.42
C LEU A 24 -0.79 1.23 7.95
N TYR A 25 -0.14 0.47 7.07
CA TYR A 25 -0.54 0.38 5.66
C TYR A 25 -1.99 -0.06 5.51
N CYS A 26 -2.39 -1.14 6.20
CA CYS A 26 -3.77 -1.63 6.19
C CYS A 26 -4.75 -0.56 6.66
N SER A 27 -4.41 0.18 7.72
CA SER A 27 -5.27 1.24 8.23
C SER A 27 -5.43 2.38 7.22
N ILE A 28 -4.36 2.75 6.51
CA ILE A 28 -4.41 3.74 5.44
C ILE A 28 -5.28 3.24 4.29
N ARG A 29 -5.10 2.00 3.83
CA ARG A 29 -5.93 1.40 2.76
C ARG A 29 -7.40 1.32 3.13
N ILE A 30 -7.71 0.97 4.38
CA ILE A 30 -9.09 0.98 4.90
C ILE A 30 -9.68 2.39 4.82
N ILE A 31 -8.90 3.44 5.13
CA ILE A 31 -9.34 4.82 5.02
C ILE A 31 -9.53 5.23 3.55
N GLU A 32 -8.59 4.89 2.68
CA GLU A 32 -8.66 5.20 1.24
C GLU A 32 -9.85 4.53 0.54
N GLN A 33 -10.16 3.29 0.91
CA GLN A 33 -11.26 2.51 0.32
C GLN A 33 -12.63 2.80 0.94
N ALA A 34 -12.68 3.44 2.11
CA ALA A 34 -13.93 3.77 2.76
C ALA A 34 -14.62 4.95 2.05
N ASN A 35 -15.33 4.65 0.95
CA ASN A 35 -16.15 5.61 0.22
C ASN A 35 -17.32 6.21 1.03
N ASN A 36 -17.56 5.76 2.26
CA ASN A 36 -18.54 6.31 3.19
C ASN A 36 -17.98 6.34 4.61
N ARG A 37 -18.01 7.52 5.26
CA ARG A 37 -17.48 7.81 6.61
C ARG A 37 -18.09 6.98 7.77
N ASP A 38 -18.99 6.03 7.50
CA ASP A 38 -19.81 5.35 8.53
C ASP A 38 -19.47 3.86 8.75
N GLY A 39 -18.46 3.33 8.05
CA GLY A 39 -18.02 1.94 8.23
C GLY A 39 -17.36 1.68 9.59
N LYS A 40 -17.75 0.59 10.28
CA LYS A 40 -17.07 0.11 11.51
C LYS A 40 -15.54 0.02 11.34
N ALA A 41 -15.06 -0.44 10.18
CA ALA A 41 -13.65 -0.54 9.87
C ALA A 41 -12.93 0.83 9.83
N TYR A 42 -13.59 1.88 9.35
CA TYR A 42 -13.07 3.25 9.35
C TYR A 42 -12.93 3.79 10.78
N ARG A 43 -13.98 3.61 11.60
CA ARG A 43 -13.96 3.96 13.04
C ARG A 43 -12.90 3.21 13.83
N ASP A 44 -12.57 1.98 13.43
CA ASP A 44 -11.50 1.21 14.05
C ASP A 44 -10.10 1.64 13.56
N ALA A 45 -9.93 1.98 12.28
CA ALA A 45 -8.64 2.34 11.69
C ALA A 45 -8.10 3.71 12.16
N LEU A 46 -8.99 4.69 12.34
CA LEU A 46 -8.62 6.06 12.71
C LEU A 46 -7.88 6.17 14.06
N PRO A 47 -8.42 5.63 15.19
CA PRO A 47 -7.71 5.65 16.46
C PRO A 47 -6.37 4.91 16.41
N PHE A 48 -6.30 3.83 15.62
CA PHE A 48 -5.05 3.08 15.46
C PHE A 48 -3.96 3.93 14.80
N LEU A 49 -4.28 4.61 13.70
CA LEU A 49 -3.34 5.53 13.04
C LEU A 49 -2.97 6.70 13.94
N ALA A 50 -3.93 7.28 14.64
CA ALA A 50 -3.69 8.38 15.58
C ALA A 50 -2.74 7.95 16.72
N GLU A 51 -2.80 6.71 17.17
CA GLU A 51 -1.90 6.21 18.21
C GLU A 51 -0.51 5.85 17.67
N HIS A 52 -0.42 5.29 16.47
CA HIS A 52 0.79 4.59 16.00
C HIS A 52 1.60 5.35 14.93
N LEU A 53 1.02 6.26 14.15
CA LEU A 53 1.77 7.08 13.17
C LEU A 53 2.91 7.90 13.81
N PRO A 54 2.74 8.53 15.00
CA PRO A 54 3.81 9.31 15.62
C PRO A 54 5.02 8.48 16.07
N LEU A 55 4.89 7.14 16.05
CA LEU A 55 5.98 6.22 16.37
C LEU A 55 6.93 6.03 15.19
N TYR A 56 6.59 6.47 13.97
CA TYR A 56 7.50 6.36 12.83
C TYR A 56 8.36 7.61 12.69
N PRO A 57 9.69 7.48 12.59
CA PRO A 57 10.60 8.61 12.35
C PRO A 57 10.58 9.06 10.88
N ASP A 58 9.40 9.17 10.28
CA ASP A 58 9.20 9.67 8.92
C ASP A 58 8.36 10.95 8.98
N PRO A 59 8.84 12.08 8.40
CA PRO A 59 8.07 13.32 8.32
C PRO A 59 6.65 13.14 7.78
N LEU A 60 6.45 12.25 6.81
CA LEU A 60 5.14 11.97 6.20
C LEU A 60 4.17 11.36 7.21
N CYS A 61 4.64 10.52 8.13
CA CYS A 61 3.80 9.93 9.17
C CYS A 61 3.27 10.99 10.14
N TYR A 62 4.09 11.98 10.51
CA TYR A 62 3.65 13.09 11.37
C TYR A 62 2.69 14.04 10.65
N LEU A 63 2.92 14.32 9.36
CA LEU A 63 2.00 15.12 8.55
C LEU A 63 0.65 14.40 8.38
N ALA A 64 0.67 13.12 8.05
CA ALA A 64 -0.53 12.29 7.98
C ALA A 64 -1.27 12.25 9.32
N TRP A 65 -0.55 12.15 10.44
CA TRP A 65 -1.15 12.21 11.77
C TRP A 65 -1.85 13.55 12.04
N ILE A 66 -1.25 14.68 11.67
CA ILE A 66 -1.85 16.01 11.84
C ILE A 66 -3.14 16.11 11.01
N MET A 67 -3.10 15.65 9.76
CA MET A 67 -4.28 15.64 8.89
C MET A 67 -5.38 14.76 9.44
N ILE A 68 -5.06 13.52 9.83
CA ILE A 68 -6.02 12.54 10.36
C ILE A 68 -6.67 13.05 11.64
N THR A 69 -5.89 13.56 12.59
CA THR A 69 -6.43 14.04 13.88
C THR A 69 -7.27 15.29 13.72
N HIS A 70 -6.95 16.15 12.75
CA HIS A 70 -7.74 17.34 12.43
C HIS A 70 -9.04 16.99 11.68
N GLU A 71 -8.96 16.21 10.60
CA GLU A 71 -10.11 15.87 9.75
C GLU A 71 -11.11 14.94 10.43
N ALA A 72 -10.63 14.04 11.30
CA ALA A 72 -11.47 13.10 12.03
C ALA A 72 -11.96 13.63 13.40
N GLU A 73 -11.69 14.89 13.72
CA GLU A 73 -12.05 15.54 14.99
C GLU A 73 -11.64 14.70 16.23
N ILE A 74 -10.51 14.01 16.15
CA ILE A 74 -10.01 13.20 17.27
C ILE A 74 -9.52 14.18 18.34
N GLU A 75 -10.09 14.09 19.54
CA GLU A 75 -9.67 14.92 20.66
C GLU A 75 -8.24 14.55 21.06
N VAL A 76 -7.29 15.42 20.73
CA VAL A 76 -5.88 15.24 21.10
C VAL A 76 -5.51 16.27 22.16
N GLU A 77 -4.90 15.81 23.25
CA GLU A 77 -4.34 16.68 24.27
C GLU A 77 -3.32 17.65 23.64
N PHE A 78 -3.44 18.94 23.94
CA PHE A 78 -2.56 19.99 23.40
C PHE A 78 -1.06 19.68 23.61
N GLY A 79 -0.71 19.08 24.75
CA GLY A 79 0.66 18.63 25.02
C GLY A 79 1.16 17.53 24.08
N MET A 80 0.28 16.63 23.61
CA MET A 80 0.62 15.63 22.60
C MET A 80 0.82 16.28 21.23
N GLN A 81 -0.04 17.22 20.82
CA GLN A 81 0.13 17.95 19.56
C GLN A 81 1.46 18.71 19.50
N LEU A 82 1.82 19.43 20.57
CA LEU A 82 3.11 20.13 20.66
C LEU A 82 4.30 19.17 20.59
N ARG A 83 4.22 18.01 21.24
CA ARG A 83 5.27 16.98 21.16
C ARG A 83 5.41 16.43 19.74
N VAL A 84 4.31 16.15 19.05
CA VAL A 84 4.32 15.66 17.67
C VAL A 84 4.91 16.69 16.71
N LEU A 85 4.50 17.97 16.84
CA LEU A 85 5.05 19.06 16.02
C LEU A 85 6.55 19.28 16.28
N GLY A 86 6.98 19.24 17.55
CA GLY A 86 8.40 19.30 17.91
C GLY A 86 9.20 18.18 17.26
N LYS A 87 8.69 16.94 17.33
CA LYS A 87 9.32 15.78 16.68
C LYS A 87 9.38 15.91 15.15
N LEU A 88 8.32 16.39 14.51
CA LEU A 88 8.33 16.64 13.07
C LEU A 88 9.46 17.60 12.68
N VAL A 89 9.62 18.72 13.42
CA VAL A 89 10.70 19.69 13.17
C VAL A 89 12.08 19.05 13.37
N GLU A 90 12.26 18.24 14.43
CA GLU A 90 13.52 17.54 14.69
C GLU A 90 13.87 16.52 13.61
N VAL A 91 12.89 15.74 13.13
CA VAL A 91 13.09 14.75 12.07
C VAL A 91 13.32 15.41 10.71
N LEU A 92 12.66 16.55 10.42
CA LEU A 92 12.95 17.34 9.22
C LEU A 92 14.36 17.94 9.25
N ALA A 93 14.80 18.43 10.41
CA ALA A 93 16.13 19.03 10.57
C ALA A 93 17.25 17.99 10.49
N SER A 94 17.03 16.78 11.01
CA SER A 94 17.97 15.67 10.96
C SER A 94 17.21 14.36 10.73
N PRO A 95 16.98 13.97 9.46
CA PRO A 95 16.30 12.74 9.09
C PRO A 95 16.97 11.52 9.70
N ILE A 96 16.17 10.55 10.14
CA ILE A 96 16.66 9.26 10.63
C ILE A 96 16.43 8.24 9.54
N THR A 97 17.49 7.60 9.08
CA THR A 97 17.37 6.46 8.17
C THR A 97 17.17 5.19 8.99
N MET A 98 16.01 4.54 8.84
CA MET A 98 15.75 3.26 9.49
C MET A 98 16.62 2.17 8.85
N PRO A 99 17.46 1.44 9.62
CA PRO A 99 18.24 0.35 9.09
C PRO A 99 17.32 -0.83 8.68
N LEU A 100 17.73 -1.54 7.64
CA LEU A 100 17.06 -2.75 7.14
C LEU A 100 17.17 -3.89 8.17
N LEU A 101 16.06 -4.57 8.45
CA LEU A 101 16.03 -5.67 9.42
C LEU A 101 16.91 -6.88 9.02
N THR A 102 17.26 -7.00 7.74
CA THR A 102 18.14 -8.05 7.20
C THR A 102 19.62 -7.66 7.18
N GLY A 103 19.94 -6.40 7.50
CA GLY A 103 21.31 -5.90 7.50
C GLY A 103 22.18 -6.51 8.60
N ARG A 104 23.50 -6.55 8.38
CA ARG A 104 24.46 -6.86 9.45
C ARG A 104 25.05 -5.55 9.96
N TYR A 105 24.72 -5.20 11.19
CA TYR A 105 25.20 -3.99 11.84
C TYR A 105 26.24 -4.33 12.91
N SER A 106 27.24 -3.47 13.02
CA SER A 106 28.19 -3.50 14.13
C SER A 106 27.53 -3.06 15.44
N ASP A 107 28.12 -3.46 16.56
CA ASP A 107 27.68 -3.06 17.90
C ASP A 107 27.61 -1.53 18.05
N GLN A 108 28.52 -0.80 17.39
CA GLN A 108 28.54 0.66 17.41
C GLN A 108 27.38 1.25 16.61
N GLU A 109 27.11 0.76 15.39
CA GLU A 109 25.99 1.23 14.58
C GLU A 109 24.64 1.02 15.27
N LEU A 110 24.45 -0.12 15.94
CA LEU A 110 23.24 -0.38 16.73
C LEU A 110 23.11 0.58 17.92
N THR A 111 24.23 0.90 18.57
CA THR A 111 24.26 1.83 19.71
C THR A 111 23.98 3.27 19.25
N ASP A 112 24.59 3.70 18.16
CA ASP A 112 24.38 5.02 17.56
C ASP A 112 22.93 5.18 17.10
N PHE A 113 22.38 4.16 16.45
CA PHE A 113 20.99 4.17 16.02
C PHE A 113 20.01 4.19 17.21
N SER A 114 20.27 3.39 18.25
CA SER A 114 19.54 3.47 19.51
C SER A 114 19.55 4.90 20.04
N GLN A 115 20.74 5.49 20.19
CA GLN A 115 20.88 6.83 20.74
C GLN A 115 20.14 7.88 19.93
N GLN A 116 20.19 7.80 18.59
CA GLN A 116 19.45 8.71 17.71
C GLN A 116 17.93 8.66 17.94
N LEU A 117 17.35 7.47 18.12
CA LEU A 117 15.93 7.32 18.41
C LEU A 117 15.58 7.79 19.82
N LEU A 118 16.40 7.44 20.81
CA LEU A 118 16.18 7.82 22.21
C LEU A 118 16.25 9.33 22.43
N THR A 119 17.19 10.02 21.79
CA THR A 119 17.30 11.49 21.88
C THR A 119 16.07 12.21 21.36
N ARG A 120 15.25 11.54 20.54
CA ARG A 120 14.01 12.08 19.94
C ARG A 120 12.74 11.51 20.60
N GLY A 121 12.89 10.78 21.71
CA GLY A 121 11.78 10.16 22.44
C GLY A 121 11.02 9.12 21.61
N LEU A 122 11.75 8.33 20.80
CA LEU A 122 11.22 7.23 19.98
C LEU A 122 11.57 5.86 20.61
N ASP A 123 11.45 5.77 21.93
CA ASP A 123 11.78 4.58 22.73
C ASP A 123 10.99 3.34 22.29
N LYS A 124 9.68 3.52 22.04
CA LYS A 124 8.80 2.46 21.56
C LYS A 124 9.24 1.91 20.20
N THR A 125 9.60 2.80 19.28
CA THR A 125 10.09 2.46 17.95
C THR A 125 11.38 1.66 18.03
N TRP A 126 12.32 2.14 18.87
CA TRP A 126 13.56 1.44 19.13
C TRP A 126 13.30 0.03 19.67
N ARG A 127 12.41 -0.11 20.68
CA ARG A 127 12.08 -1.40 21.29
C ARG A 127 11.50 -2.40 20.30
N ILE A 128 10.55 -1.98 19.48
CA ILE A 128 9.93 -2.84 18.46
C ILE A 128 10.99 -3.25 17.41
N TRP A 129 11.78 -2.28 16.93
CA TRP A 129 12.78 -2.54 15.90
C TRP A 129 13.89 -3.47 16.39
N ILE A 130 14.45 -3.21 17.58
CA ILE A 130 15.56 -4.02 18.10
C ILE A 130 15.14 -5.43 18.47
N TYR A 131 13.88 -5.63 18.88
CA TYR A 131 13.31 -6.95 19.08
C TYR A 131 13.29 -7.77 17.78
N ASP A 132 12.69 -7.20 16.73
CA ASP A 132 12.57 -7.85 15.42
C ASP A 132 13.96 -8.15 14.81
N TYR A 133 14.87 -7.18 14.93
CA TYR A 133 16.26 -7.37 14.51
C TYR A 133 16.97 -8.49 15.29
N ALA A 134 16.80 -8.55 16.61
CA ALA A 134 17.40 -9.57 17.47
C ALA A 134 16.87 -10.98 17.16
N GLU A 135 15.57 -11.12 16.94
CA GLU A 135 14.93 -12.38 16.53
C GLU A 135 15.46 -12.88 15.19
N ARG A 136 15.56 -12.02 14.17
CA ARG A 136 15.99 -12.40 12.82
C ARG A 136 17.47 -12.73 12.70
N THR A 137 18.33 -11.96 13.37
CA THR A 137 19.78 -12.07 13.20
C THR A 137 20.45 -12.93 14.26
N ASN A 138 19.76 -13.14 15.39
CA ASN A 138 20.29 -13.81 16.58
C ASN A 138 21.63 -13.20 17.08
N VAL A 139 21.83 -11.90 16.85
CA VAL A 139 23.02 -11.17 17.28
C VAL A 139 22.93 -10.89 18.78
N PHE A 140 23.94 -11.31 19.54
CA PHE A 140 23.94 -11.17 21.00
C PHE A 140 23.81 -9.71 21.47
N LYS A 141 24.46 -8.77 20.77
CA LYS A 141 24.37 -7.36 21.10
C LYS A 141 22.96 -6.81 20.94
N ALA A 142 22.23 -7.27 19.92
CA ALA A 142 20.85 -6.88 19.70
C ALA A 142 19.94 -7.36 20.86
N TRP A 143 20.11 -8.60 21.31
CA TRP A 143 19.39 -9.12 22.49
C TRP A 143 19.74 -8.38 23.79
N GLU A 144 21.00 -7.97 23.96
CA GLU A 144 21.42 -7.15 25.12
C GLU A 144 20.72 -5.79 25.09
N LEU A 145 20.77 -5.11 23.95
CA LEU A 145 20.12 -3.81 23.75
C LEU A 145 18.58 -3.89 23.88
N TYR A 146 17.97 -5.00 23.44
CA TYR A 146 16.55 -5.25 23.65
C TYR A 146 16.22 -5.46 25.13
N SER A 147 17.02 -6.22 25.87
CA SER A 147 16.88 -6.35 27.33
C SER A 147 16.93 -5.00 28.02
N GLU A 148 17.89 -4.14 27.65
CA GLU A 148 18.02 -2.79 28.20
C GLU A 148 16.84 -1.89 27.84
N ALA A 149 16.27 -2.04 26.64
CA ALA A 149 15.05 -1.34 26.25
C ALA A 149 13.84 -1.81 27.09
N CYS A 150 13.67 -3.12 27.29
CA CYS A 150 12.63 -3.68 28.14
C CYS A 150 12.74 -3.21 29.60
N GLU A 151 13.95 -3.19 30.18
CA GLU A 151 14.15 -2.69 31.55
C GLU A 151 13.74 -1.22 31.71
N ARG A 152 14.06 -0.38 30.71
CA ARG A 152 13.66 1.05 30.73
C ARG A 152 12.15 1.25 30.67
N ASP A 153 11.46 0.38 29.93
CA ASP A 153 10.00 0.37 29.81
C ASP A 153 9.29 -0.36 30.97
N ALA A 154 10.03 -0.78 32.00
CA ALA A 154 9.55 -1.62 33.10
C ALA A 154 8.92 -2.96 32.66
N ASP A 155 9.23 -3.44 31.45
CA ASP A 155 8.90 -4.78 30.98
C ASP A 155 9.94 -5.80 31.48
N LEU A 156 9.82 -6.13 32.77
CA LEU A 156 10.78 -7.00 33.44
C LEU A 156 10.76 -8.42 32.85
N ASP A 157 9.62 -8.91 32.37
CA ASP A 157 9.48 -10.22 31.74
C ASP A 157 10.21 -10.27 30.39
N GLY A 158 10.07 -9.25 29.55
CA GLY A 158 10.80 -9.14 28.28
C GLY A 158 12.31 -9.05 28.48
N ALA A 159 12.77 -8.28 29.48
CA ALA A 159 14.20 -8.19 29.83
C ALA A 159 14.76 -9.55 30.28
N GLU A 160 14.01 -10.24 31.13
CA GLU A 160 14.39 -11.56 31.64
C GLU A 160 14.52 -12.60 30.51
N LYS A 161 13.51 -12.69 29.65
CA LYS A 161 13.48 -13.60 28.50
C LYS A 161 14.65 -13.36 27.55
N SER A 162 14.98 -12.09 27.31
CA SER A 162 16.11 -11.69 26.46
C SER A 162 17.45 -12.16 27.03
N LEU A 163 17.67 -11.95 28.34
CA LEU A 163 18.89 -12.41 29.02
C LEU A 163 18.99 -13.94 29.03
N ARG A 164 17.88 -14.66 29.23
CA ARG A 164 17.84 -16.12 29.11
C ARG A 164 18.19 -16.59 27.71
N ARG A 165 17.61 -15.97 26.68
CA ARG A 165 17.84 -16.30 25.26
C ARG A 165 19.31 -16.19 24.89
N ILE A 166 20.00 -15.15 25.37
CA ILE A 166 21.46 -14.98 25.20
C ILE A 166 22.21 -16.18 25.81
N ILE A 167 21.92 -16.53 27.06
CA ILE A 167 22.59 -17.62 27.78
C ILE A 167 22.33 -18.96 27.09
N GLU A 168 21.08 -19.26 26.75
CA GLU A 168 20.67 -20.52 26.11
C GLU A 168 21.33 -20.68 24.73
N THR A 169 21.37 -19.62 23.94
CA THR A 169 22.02 -19.61 22.62
C THR A 169 23.53 -19.85 22.76
N GLN A 170 24.17 -19.26 23.76
CA GLN A 170 25.59 -19.51 24.04
C GLN A 170 25.84 -20.95 24.49
N ILE A 171 24.99 -21.50 25.38
CA ILE A 171 25.09 -22.90 25.82
C ILE A 171 24.95 -23.84 24.62
N ALA A 172 23.95 -23.61 23.76
CA ALA A 172 23.71 -24.43 22.58
C ALA A 172 24.88 -24.35 21.58
N SER A 173 25.45 -23.17 21.37
CA SER A 173 26.62 -22.96 20.50
C SER A 173 27.88 -23.66 21.05
N ALA A 174 28.17 -23.48 22.34
CA ALA A 174 29.35 -24.07 22.96
C ALA A 174 29.25 -25.60 23.07
N LYS A 175 28.07 -26.16 23.35
CA LYS A 175 27.83 -27.62 23.32
C LYS A 175 28.07 -28.20 21.93
N ARG A 176 27.64 -27.51 20.88
CA ARG A 176 27.92 -27.90 19.48
C ARG A 176 29.42 -27.86 19.17
N ALA A 177 30.12 -26.82 19.61
CA ALA A 177 31.56 -26.68 19.40
C ALA A 177 32.38 -27.74 20.17
N ALA A 178 31.96 -28.08 21.39
CA ALA A 178 32.72 -28.96 22.27
C ALA A 178 32.64 -30.46 21.90
N ARG A 179 31.65 -30.89 21.11
CA ARG A 179 31.45 -32.31 20.71
C ARG A 179 31.61 -33.33 21.86
N GLY A 180 31.05 -33.02 23.03
CA GLY A 180 31.13 -33.86 24.23
C GLY A 180 32.39 -33.69 25.08
N ARG A 181 33.28 -32.75 24.75
CA ARG A 181 34.39 -32.32 25.61
C ARG A 181 33.91 -31.27 26.64
N PRO A 182 34.62 -31.10 27.78
CA PRO A 182 34.36 -29.98 28.68
C PRO A 182 34.51 -28.63 27.97
N LEU A 183 33.74 -27.64 28.42
CA LEU A 183 33.73 -26.28 27.86
C LEU A 183 35.12 -25.65 27.92
N SER A 184 35.47 -24.84 26.92
CA SER A 184 36.73 -24.09 26.96
C SER A 184 36.67 -23.02 28.05
N GLN A 185 37.84 -22.62 28.59
CA GLN A 185 37.89 -21.50 29.55
C GLN A 185 37.33 -20.20 28.96
N GLN A 186 37.45 -20.00 27.65
CA GLN A 186 36.92 -18.82 26.97
C GLN A 186 35.38 -18.84 26.90
N ASP A 187 34.79 -20.01 26.67
CA ASP A 187 33.33 -20.19 26.68
C ASP A 187 32.77 -20.02 28.10
N GLN A 188 33.43 -20.61 29.10
CA GLN A 188 33.08 -20.44 30.51
C GLN A 188 33.14 -18.96 30.93
N PHE A 189 34.17 -18.22 30.48
CA PHE A 189 34.29 -16.78 30.76
C PHE A 189 33.12 -15.98 30.16
N ARG A 190 32.76 -16.22 28.90
CA ARG A 190 31.63 -15.55 28.23
C ARG A 190 30.29 -15.87 28.89
N MET A 191 30.02 -17.15 29.16
CA MET A 191 28.79 -17.59 29.84
C MET A 191 28.67 -16.98 31.23
N ARG A 192 29.77 -16.98 32.01
CA ARG A 192 29.81 -16.37 33.34
C ARG A 192 29.38 -14.91 33.30
N GLY A 193 29.83 -14.14 32.32
CA GLY A 193 29.43 -12.74 32.14
C GLY A 193 27.91 -12.55 32.01
N ASN A 194 27.27 -13.36 31.17
CA ASN A 194 25.82 -13.26 30.93
C ASN A 194 24.98 -13.85 32.07
N VAL A 195 25.41 -14.95 32.67
CA VAL A 195 24.76 -15.51 33.87
C VAL A 195 24.85 -14.52 35.04
N ASN A 196 26.00 -13.87 35.24
CA ASN A 196 26.13 -12.78 36.21
C ASN A 196 25.14 -11.65 35.96
N ARG A 197 24.93 -11.25 34.70
CA ARG A 197 23.96 -10.21 34.33
C ARG A 197 22.53 -10.63 34.67
N LEU A 198 22.13 -11.86 34.35
CA LEU A 198 20.80 -12.39 34.68
C LEU A 198 20.55 -12.42 36.20
N PHE A 199 21.48 -12.95 37.00
CA PHE A 199 21.29 -12.99 38.45
C PHE A 199 21.43 -11.61 39.13
N ALA A 200 22.23 -10.71 38.55
CA ALA A 200 22.25 -9.31 38.98
C ALA A 200 20.92 -8.62 38.67
N PHE A 201 20.32 -8.91 37.50
CA PHE A 201 18.97 -8.47 37.12
C PHE A 201 17.94 -8.95 38.15
N TYR A 202 17.87 -10.26 38.42
CA TYR A 202 16.96 -10.83 39.43
C TYR A 202 17.09 -10.16 40.80
N ARG A 203 18.32 -9.93 41.25
CA ARG A 203 18.56 -9.30 42.54
C ARG A 203 18.14 -7.83 42.58
N ARG A 204 18.37 -7.07 41.50
CA ARG A 204 18.00 -5.63 41.46
C ARG A 204 16.50 -5.42 41.31
N THR A 205 15.80 -6.29 40.59
CA THR A 205 14.37 -6.15 40.29
C THR A 205 13.45 -6.93 41.23
N ASN A 206 14.01 -7.79 42.08
CA ASN A 206 13.25 -8.73 42.93
C ASN A 206 12.28 -9.59 42.10
N PHE A 207 12.72 -10.04 40.91
CA PHE A 207 11.90 -10.77 39.96
C PHE A 207 11.43 -12.12 40.52
N PRO A 208 10.16 -12.53 40.35
CA PRO A 208 9.70 -13.85 40.77
C PRO A 208 10.33 -14.97 39.92
N GLY A 209 10.68 -16.11 40.52
CA GLY A 209 11.21 -17.28 39.78
C GLY A 209 12.74 -17.43 39.76
N VAL A 210 13.49 -16.60 40.50
CA VAL A 210 14.96 -16.70 40.62
C VAL A 210 15.43 -18.10 41.05
N GLU A 211 14.66 -18.76 41.94
CA GLU A 211 15.00 -20.09 42.44
C GLU A 211 14.94 -21.16 41.33
N GLU A 212 13.95 -21.07 40.44
CA GLU A 212 13.83 -22.00 39.31
C GLU A 212 14.94 -21.77 38.29
N ALA A 213 15.22 -20.51 37.95
CA ALA A 213 16.33 -20.15 37.08
C ALA A 213 17.67 -20.63 37.66
N PHE A 214 17.87 -20.47 38.98
CA PHE A 214 19.04 -21.00 39.68
C PHE A 214 19.13 -22.52 39.53
N LYS A 215 18.07 -23.27 39.85
CA LYS A 215 18.05 -24.74 39.71
C LYS A 215 18.37 -25.17 38.28
N HIS A 216 17.83 -24.47 37.29
CA HIS A 216 18.05 -24.75 35.88
C HIS A 216 19.51 -24.53 35.46
N TYR A 217 20.07 -23.33 35.67
CA TYR A 217 21.44 -23.02 35.24
C TYR A 217 22.51 -23.69 36.10
N TYR A 218 22.25 -23.93 37.39
CA TYR A 218 23.15 -24.70 38.25
C TYR A 218 23.29 -26.15 37.77
N ARG A 219 22.19 -26.76 37.28
CA ARG A 219 22.22 -28.10 36.68
C ARG A 219 22.96 -28.11 35.34
N LEU A 220 22.78 -27.08 34.51
CA LEU A 220 23.39 -27.01 33.18
C LEU A 220 24.87 -26.64 33.19
N LEU A 221 25.29 -25.80 34.13
CA LEU A 221 26.62 -25.21 34.21
C LEU A 221 27.18 -25.26 35.65
N PRO A 222 27.31 -26.45 36.26
CA PRO A 222 27.73 -26.58 37.67
C PRO A 222 29.14 -26.00 37.91
N GLU A 223 29.97 -25.97 36.88
CA GLU A 223 31.32 -25.41 36.86
C GLU A 223 31.37 -23.94 37.29
N LEU A 224 30.32 -23.16 36.93
CA LEU A 224 30.24 -21.72 37.26
C LEU A 224 29.95 -21.45 38.75
N TRP A 225 29.58 -22.48 39.51
CA TRP A 225 29.37 -22.38 40.96
C TRP A 225 30.44 -23.10 41.78
N ASN A 226 31.57 -23.47 41.16
CA ASN A 226 32.69 -24.06 41.87
C ASN A 226 33.35 -23.01 42.78
N ARG A 227 33.27 -23.22 44.10
CA ARG A 227 33.85 -22.33 45.13
C ARG A 227 35.38 -22.25 45.08
N SER A 228 36.08 -23.21 44.47
CA SER A 228 37.54 -23.17 44.36
C SER A 228 38.03 -22.15 43.32
N GLU A 229 37.16 -21.69 42.43
CA GLU A 229 37.52 -20.76 41.36
C GLU A 229 37.15 -19.31 41.73
N ARG A 230 38.15 -18.44 41.90
CA ARG A 230 37.95 -17.05 42.35
C ARG A 230 37.08 -16.20 41.41
N SER A 231 37.08 -16.51 40.12
CA SER A 231 36.24 -15.83 39.12
C SER A 231 34.74 -16.07 39.35
N ASN A 232 34.35 -17.12 40.07
CA ASN A 232 32.95 -17.45 40.36
C ASN A 232 32.40 -16.73 41.61
N SER A 233 33.24 -16.03 42.38
CA SER A 233 32.85 -15.44 43.67
C SER A 233 31.68 -14.45 43.55
N TYR A 234 31.61 -13.68 42.45
CA TYR A 234 30.51 -12.75 42.22
C TYR A 234 29.17 -13.47 42.00
N LEU A 235 29.15 -14.49 41.13
CA LEU A 235 27.96 -15.31 40.87
C LEU A 235 27.48 -16.02 42.13
N ILE A 236 28.41 -16.63 42.86
CA ILE A 236 28.13 -17.32 44.13
C ILE A 236 27.54 -16.34 45.15
N GLY A 237 28.02 -15.09 45.19
CA GLY A 237 27.47 -14.04 46.03
C GLY A 237 26.07 -13.58 45.62
N LEU A 238 25.73 -13.62 44.33
CA LEU A 238 24.38 -13.32 43.83
C LEU A 238 23.38 -14.44 44.15
N THR A 239 23.83 -15.69 44.25
CA THR A 239 22.95 -16.86 44.43
C THR A 239 23.11 -17.56 45.78
N SER A 240 23.78 -16.93 46.76
CA SER A 240 24.16 -17.59 48.02
C SER A 240 22.98 -18.08 48.84
N THR A 241 21.82 -17.45 48.70
CA THR A 241 20.55 -17.81 49.36
C THR A 241 19.94 -19.10 48.85
N TYR A 242 20.29 -19.52 47.62
CA TYR A 242 19.73 -20.72 46.97
C TYR A 242 20.70 -21.90 46.96
N LEU A 243 21.96 -21.67 47.32
CA LEU A 243 22.94 -22.75 47.46
C LEU A 243 22.54 -23.64 48.65
N PRO A 244 22.63 -24.98 48.52
CA PRO A 244 22.37 -25.89 49.63
C PRO A 244 23.23 -25.49 50.84
N GLN A 245 22.58 -25.04 51.93
CA GLN A 245 23.30 -24.86 53.17
C GLN A 245 23.70 -26.23 53.72
N PRO A 246 24.93 -26.38 54.25
CA PRO A 246 25.27 -27.56 55.02
C PRO A 246 24.37 -27.59 56.27
N SER A 247 23.54 -28.62 56.37
CA SER A 247 22.41 -28.73 57.30
C SER A 247 22.77 -28.55 58.79
N PRO A 248 22.01 -27.76 59.57
CA PRO A 248 21.82 -27.96 61.00
C PRO A 248 20.50 -28.72 61.28
N GLN A 249 20.50 -29.57 62.31
CA GLN A 249 19.40 -30.47 62.73
C GLN A 249 18.11 -29.74 63.20
N PRO A 250 16.92 -30.38 63.15
CA PRO A 250 15.63 -29.73 63.43
C PRO A 250 15.16 -29.80 64.90
N GLN A 251 14.52 -28.73 65.40
CA GLN A 251 13.71 -28.70 66.63
C GLN A 251 12.33 -28.06 66.35
N GLN A 252 11.28 -28.61 67.00
CA GLN A 252 9.85 -28.26 66.89
C GLN A 252 9.43 -27.09 67.82
N PRO A 253 8.30 -26.37 67.56
CA PRO A 253 7.73 -25.40 68.50
C PRO A 253 6.44 -25.88 69.23
N PRO A 254 6.06 -25.26 70.38
CA PRO A 254 4.97 -25.69 71.25
C PRO A 254 3.64 -24.91 71.08
N SER A 255 2.55 -25.52 71.52
CA SER A 255 1.15 -25.09 71.46
C SER A 255 0.70 -24.24 72.67
N GLN A 256 -0.19 -23.27 72.46
CA GLN A 256 -0.86 -22.47 73.50
C GLN A 256 -2.40 -22.59 73.39
N GLN A 257 -3.07 -22.71 74.54
CA GLN A 257 -4.53 -22.82 74.75
C GLN A 257 -5.13 -21.48 75.20
N LEU A 258 -6.39 -21.18 74.81
CA LEU A 258 -7.18 -20.02 75.24
C LEU A 258 -8.60 -20.44 75.69
N SER A 259 -9.08 -19.78 76.75
CA SER A 259 -10.29 -20.02 77.56
C SER A 259 -11.59 -19.40 77.00
N SER A 260 -12.75 -19.98 77.34
CA SER A 260 -14.11 -19.68 76.83
C SER A 260 -14.99 -18.75 77.72
N PRO A 261 -16.02 -18.03 77.16
CA PRO A 261 -16.92 -17.10 77.87
C PRO A 261 -18.35 -17.65 78.16
N PRO A 262 -19.23 -16.93 78.93
CA PRO A 262 -20.48 -17.45 79.53
C PRO A 262 -21.73 -17.41 78.63
N PRO A 263 -22.81 -18.18 78.94
CA PRO A 263 -23.92 -18.48 78.03
C PRO A 263 -25.06 -17.44 78.05
N GLY A 264 -25.49 -16.99 76.87
CA GLY A 264 -26.66 -16.10 76.68
C GLY A 264 -26.47 -14.98 75.64
N VAL A 265 -25.24 -14.77 75.17
CA VAL A 265 -24.89 -13.81 74.11
C VAL A 265 -25.13 -14.47 72.74
N PRO A 266 -25.61 -13.75 71.70
CA PRO A 266 -25.74 -14.28 70.33
C PRO A 266 -24.52 -15.08 69.85
N SER A 267 -23.32 -14.66 70.27
CA SER A 267 -22.05 -15.35 70.03
C SER A 267 -21.97 -16.79 70.55
N VAL A 268 -22.68 -17.16 71.61
CA VAL A 268 -22.69 -18.53 72.17
C VAL A 268 -23.61 -19.45 71.36
N VAL A 269 -24.76 -18.93 70.91
CA VAL A 269 -25.65 -19.65 69.99
C VAL A 269 -24.94 -19.88 68.66
N TRP A 270 -24.27 -18.84 68.14
CA TRP A 270 -23.43 -18.93 66.94
C TRP A 270 -22.21 -19.84 67.14
N ALA A 271 -21.55 -19.87 68.29
CA ALA A 271 -20.41 -20.76 68.54
C ALA A 271 -20.81 -22.25 68.49
N ARG A 272 -22.01 -22.60 68.99
CA ARG A 272 -22.54 -23.96 68.90
C ARG A 272 -22.97 -24.31 67.47
N LEU A 273 -23.67 -23.39 66.80
CA LEU A 273 -24.06 -23.56 65.40
C LEU A 273 -22.83 -23.63 64.48
N TYR A 274 -21.75 -22.92 64.78
CA TYR A 274 -20.49 -22.96 64.04
C TYR A 274 -19.90 -24.37 63.99
N GLN A 275 -19.85 -25.06 65.13
CA GLN A 275 -19.37 -26.45 65.20
C GLN A 275 -20.21 -27.39 64.35
N GLU A 276 -21.53 -27.18 64.32
CA GLU A 276 -22.45 -27.98 63.50
C GLU A 276 -22.31 -27.63 62.00
N LEU A 277 -22.21 -26.34 61.66
CA LEU A 277 -22.01 -25.83 60.29
C LEU A 277 -20.69 -26.30 59.65
N MET A 278 -19.64 -26.54 60.45
CA MET A 278 -18.37 -27.10 59.98
C MET A 278 -18.50 -28.53 59.44
N GLY A 279 -19.49 -29.29 59.91
CA GLY A 279 -19.78 -30.65 59.45
C GLY A 279 -20.68 -30.71 58.21
N VAL A 280 -21.29 -29.59 57.81
CA VAL A 280 -22.22 -29.55 56.67
C VAL A 280 -21.44 -29.50 55.36
N GLN A 281 -21.65 -30.50 54.50
CA GLN A 281 -21.01 -30.63 53.18
C GLN A 281 -22.00 -30.41 52.02
N ASP A 282 -23.30 -30.63 52.26
CA ASP A 282 -24.33 -30.58 51.23
C ASP A 282 -25.68 -30.07 51.80
N ILE A 283 -26.70 -29.99 50.94
CA ILE A 283 -28.04 -29.52 51.32
C ILE A 283 -28.68 -30.46 52.36
N GLN A 284 -28.37 -31.77 52.32
CA GLN A 284 -28.93 -32.74 53.26
C GLN A 284 -28.41 -32.51 54.68
N GLY A 285 -27.14 -32.13 54.83
CA GLY A 285 -26.56 -31.72 56.10
C GLY A 285 -27.08 -30.37 56.60
N LEU A 286 -27.45 -29.46 55.70
CA LEU A 286 -27.93 -28.12 56.04
C LEU A 286 -29.40 -28.13 56.50
N ASN A 287 -30.25 -28.94 55.86
CA ASN A 287 -31.70 -28.95 56.09
C ASN A 287 -32.13 -29.11 57.56
N PRO A 288 -31.56 -30.04 58.35
CA PRO A 288 -31.91 -30.20 59.77
C PRO A 288 -31.57 -28.98 60.64
N LEU A 289 -30.68 -28.10 60.15
CA LEU A 289 -30.25 -26.89 60.87
C LEU A 289 -31.04 -25.64 60.45
N CYS A 290 -31.82 -25.69 59.36
CA CYS A 290 -32.45 -24.54 58.74
C CYS A 290 -33.29 -23.72 59.73
N ASP A 291 -34.23 -24.34 60.44
CA ASP A 291 -35.11 -23.63 61.40
C ASP A 291 -34.33 -22.98 62.56
N ARG A 292 -33.26 -23.64 63.02
CA ARG A 292 -32.39 -23.12 64.09
C ARG A 292 -31.53 -21.95 63.60
N LEU A 293 -31.04 -22.02 62.37
CA LEU A 293 -30.28 -20.94 61.72
C LEU A 293 -31.16 -19.73 61.45
N LEU A 294 -32.41 -19.92 60.98
CA LEU A 294 -33.37 -18.84 60.79
C LEU A 294 -33.65 -18.09 62.10
N ALA A 295 -33.88 -18.82 63.20
CA ALA A 295 -34.06 -18.22 64.52
C ALA A 295 -32.80 -17.48 65.01
N ALA A 296 -31.61 -17.99 64.71
CA ALA A 296 -30.35 -17.33 65.07
C ALA A 296 -30.08 -16.05 64.25
N ILE A 297 -30.48 -16.02 62.98
CA ILE A 297 -30.40 -14.82 62.13
C ILE A 297 -31.33 -13.73 62.68
N ASP A 298 -32.56 -14.09 63.09
CA ASP A 298 -33.51 -13.14 63.69
C ASP A 298 -32.97 -12.49 64.97
N LEU A 299 -32.21 -13.23 65.79
CA LEU A 299 -31.56 -12.68 66.99
C LEU A 299 -30.51 -11.61 66.66
N VAL A 300 -29.75 -11.77 65.58
CA VAL A 300 -28.75 -10.78 65.14
C VAL A 300 -29.44 -9.61 64.43
N ALA A 301 -30.40 -9.88 63.53
CA ALA A 301 -31.12 -8.87 62.78
C ALA A 301 -31.92 -7.91 63.68
N ASN A 302 -32.49 -8.40 64.78
CA ASN A 302 -33.23 -7.57 65.73
C ASN A 302 -32.33 -6.66 66.60
N ALA A 303 -31.03 -6.94 66.67
CA ALA A 303 -30.05 -6.16 67.42
C ALA A 303 -29.20 -5.22 66.54
N ALA A 304 -29.33 -5.31 65.21
CA ALA A 304 -28.46 -4.61 64.25
C ALA A 304 -29.08 -3.31 63.69
N PRO A 305 -28.24 -2.38 63.18
CA PRO A 305 -28.70 -1.21 62.41
C PRO A 305 -29.49 -1.60 61.16
N ARG A 306 -30.28 -0.66 60.60
CA ARG A 306 -31.19 -0.92 59.47
C ARG A 306 -30.52 -1.61 58.29
N ASP A 307 -29.36 -1.13 57.85
CA ASP A 307 -28.65 -1.69 56.68
C ASP A 307 -28.16 -3.13 56.92
N ALA A 308 -27.66 -3.40 58.14
CA ALA A 308 -27.25 -4.74 58.56
C ALA A 308 -28.47 -5.67 58.75
N ARG A 309 -29.61 -5.14 59.18
CA ARG A 309 -30.87 -5.88 59.27
C ARG A 309 -31.39 -6.28 57.89
N ASP A 310 -31.36 -5.37 56.92
CA ASP A 310 -31.76 -5.64 55.54
C ASP A 310 -30.85 -6.70 54.90
N ALA A 311 -29.54 -6.62 55.13
CA ALA A 311 -28.58 -7.63 54.70
C ALA A 311 -28.78 -8.99 55.41
N ALA A 312 -29.08 -8.99 56.70
CA ALA A 312 -29.42 -10.21 57.45
C ALA A 312 -30.70 -10.88 56.92
N GLU A 313 -31.73 -10.10 56.58
CA GLU A 313 -32.97 -10.63 55.97
C GLU A 313 -32.71 -11.18 54.56
N ALA A 314 -31.81 -10.56 53.79
CA ALA A 314 -31.36 -11.10 52.50
C ALA A 314 -30.63 -12.46 52.67
N ILE A 315 -29.75 -12.60 53.67
CA ILE A 315 -29.09 -13.86 54.02
C ILE A 315 -30.11 -14.91 54.47
N LYS A 316 -31.15 -14.50 55.21
CA LYS A 316 -32.25 -15.36 55.64
C LYS A 316 -33.07 -15.88 54.46
N HIS A 317 -33.39 -15.00 53.51
CA HIS A 317 -34.07 -15.39 52.27
C HIS A 317 -33.21 -16.34 51.44
N LEU A 318 -31.92 -16.07 51.36
CA LEU A 318 -30.94 -16.92 50.69
C LEU A 318 -30.87 -18.33 51.33
N LEU A 319 -30.81 -18.44 52.65
CA LEU A 319 -30.84 -19.72 53.37
C LEU A 319 -32.09 -20.54 53.01
N ARG A 320 -33.27 -19.90 53.00
CA ARG A 320 -34.53 -20.58 52.60
C ARG A 320 -34.48 -21.10 51.18
N ARG A 321 -33.99 -20.29 50.24
CA ARG A 321 -33.88 -20.68 48.82
C ARG A 321 -32.90 -21.85 48.65
N VAL A 322 -31.73 -21.80 49.28
CA VAL A 322 -30.73 -22.89 49.21
C VAL A 322 -31.28 -24.20 49.77
N CYS A 323 -32.00 -24.17 50.90
CA CYS A 323 -32.64 -25.37 51.47
C CYS A 323 -33.79 -25.89 50.58
N ALA A 324 -34.49 -25.02 49.84
CA ALA A 324 -35.57 -25.39 48.94
C ALA A 324 -35.10 -26.03 47.61
N LEU A 325 -33.81 -25.89 47.25
CA LEU A 325 -33.25 -26.46 46.01
C LEU A 325 -33.46 -27.99 45.89
N GLN A 326 -33.50 -28.71 47.00
CA GLN A 326 -33.66 -30.18 46.99
C GLN A 326 -35.10 -30.64 46.76
N SER A 327 -36.09 -29.83 47.15
CA SER A 327 -37.52 -30.17 47.04
C SER A 327 -38.16 -29.66 45.75
N ALA A 328 -37.52 -28.71 45.08
CA ALA A 328 -38.03 -28.10 43.87
C ALA A 328 -37.81 -29.03 42.65
N ARG A 329 -38.90 -29.64 42.12
CA ARG A 329 -38.90 -30.27 40.79
C ARG A 329 -38.88 -29.19 39.70
N LEU A 330 -37.78 -28.47 39.57
CA LEU A 330 -37.62 -27.42 38.58
C LEU A 330 -37.29 -28.05 37.22
N SER A 331 -37.88 -27.49 36.15
CA SER A 331 -37.40 -27.74 34.79
C SER A 331 -35.98 -27.19 34.63
N SER A 332 -35.20 -27.73 33.70
CA SER A 332 -33.80 -27.34 33.46
C SER A 332 -33.61 -25.82 33.28
N GLY A 333 -34.52 -25.15 32.56
CA GLY A 333 -34.48 -23.69 32.37
C GLY A 333 -34.76 -22.89 33.65
N ASN A 334 -35.71 -23.32 34.47
CA ASN A 334 -36.02 -22.64 35.73
C ASN A 334 -34.91 -22.83 36.77
N LEU A 335 -34.22 -23.99 36.73
CA LEU A 335 -33.11 -24.28 37.62
C LEU A 335 -31.87 -23.42 37.28
N ALA A 336 -31.58 -23.18 36.00
CA ALA A 336 -30.50 -22.29 35.57
C ALA A 336 -30.71 -20.84 36.04
N LEU A 337 -31.93 -20.31 35.89
CA LEU A 337 -32.30 -18.98 36.35
C LEU A 337 -32.23 -18.85 37.88
N GLU A 338 -32.78 -19.82 38.60
CA GLU A 338 -32.71 -19.85 40.08
C GLU A 338 -31.26 -19.90 40.58
N THR A 339 -30.41 -20.69 39.90
CA THR A 339 -28.98 -20.80 40.24
C THR A 339 -28.24 -19.49 39.99
N LYS A 340 -28.53 -18.78 38.88
CA LYS A 340 -27.99 -17.45 38.61
C LYS A 340 -28.33 -16.45 39.73
N GLU A 341 -29.60 -16.39 40.10
CA GLU A 341 -30.05 -15.49 41.15
C GLU A 341 -29.44 -15.82 42.51
N LEU A 342 -29.35 -17.10 42.86
CA LEU A 342 -28.71 -17.58 44.08
C LEU A 342 -27.21 -17.26 44.12
N ASN A 343 -26.50 -17.44 43.01
CA ASN A 343 -25.07 -17.13 42.89
C ASN A 343 -24.83 -15.62 43.13
N ASN A 344 -25.64 -14.77 42.50
CA ASN A 344 -25.59 -13.33 42.69
C ASN A 344 -25.91 -12.93 44.14
N ALA A 345 -26.94 -13.54 44.75
CA ALA A 345 -27.32 -13.29 46.13
C ALA A 345 -26.25 -13.74 47.13
N LEU A 346 -25.58 -14.88 46.89
CA LEU A 346 -24.45 -15.37 47.70
C LEU A 346 -23.26 -14.41 47.64
N HIS A 347 -22.93 -13.94 46.44
CA HIS A 347 -21.83 -13.00 46.25
C HIS A 347 -22.11 -11.63 46.92
N GLN A 348 -23.34 -11.11 46.80
CA GLN A 348 -23.77 -9.90 47.50
C GLN A 348 -23.76 -10.09 49.03
N SER A 349 -24.27 -11.22 49.52
CA SER A 349 -24.29 -11.55 50.95
C SER A 349 -22.89 -11.65 51.53
N ARG A 350 -21.94 -12.23 50.78
CA ARG A 350 -20.53 -12.30 51.19
C ARG A 350 -19.92 -10.90 51.32
N ARG A 351 -20.13 -10.04 50.33
CA ARG A 351 -19.67 -8.64 50.38
C ARG A 351 -20.26 -7.88 51.57
N ALA A 352 -21.54 -8.09 51.88
CA ALA A 352 -22.19 -7.46 53.03
C ALA A 352 -21.59 -7.93 54.37
N VAL A 353 -21.30 -9.23 54.51
CA VAL A 353 -20.65 -9.76 55.73
C VAL A 353 -19.21 -9.26 55.87
N ASP A 354 -18.45 -9.16 54.78
CA ASP A 354 -17.08 -8.68 54.82
C ASP A 354 -16.99 -7.16 55.10
N SER A 355 -18.04 -6.39 54.76
CA SER A 355 -18.07 -4.93 54.97
C SER A 355 -18.73 -4.47 56.28
N MET A 356 -19.59 -5.29 56.89
CA MET A 356 -20.37 -4.93 58.09
C MET A 356 -19.93 -5.76 59.31
N ALA A 357 -19.39 -5.10 60.34
CA ALA A 357 -18.87 -5.78 61.53
C ALA A 357 -19.95 -6.52 62.33
N GLU A 358 -21.20 -6.05 62.27
CA GLU A 358 -22.38 -6.59 62.94
C GLU A 358 -22.81 -7.95 62.37
N LEU A 359 -22.40 -8.26 61.14
CA LEU A 359 -22.71 -9.53 60.46
C LEU A 359 -21.57 -10.54 60.54
N LYS A 360 -20.47 -10.21 61.24
CA LYS A 360 -19.27 -11.05 61.32
C LYS A 360 -19.58 -12.48 61.78
N ASP A 361 -20.50 -12.64 62.71
CA ASP A 361 -20.92 -13.95 63.24
C ASP A 361 -21.65 -14.81 62.19
N MET A 362 -22.23 -14.19 61.14
CA MET A 362 -22.85 -14.89 60.01
C MET A 362 -21.85 -15.32 58.93
N GLY A 363 -20.58 -14.93 59.01
CA GLY A 363 -19.57 -15.29 58.01
C GLY A 363 -19.40 -16.80 57.85
N ALA A 364 -19.55 -17.54 58.94
CA ALA A 364 -19.55 -19.00 58.91
C ALA A 364 -20.75 -19.56 58.13
N LEU A 365 -21.94 -19.02 58.37
CA LEU A 365 -23.16 -19.42 57.64
C LEU A 365 -23.04 -19.11 56.16
N VAL A 366 -22.65 -17.90 55.77
CA VAL A 366 -22.49 -17.55 54.34
C VAL A 366 -21.43 -18.44 53.69
N THR A 367 -20.34 -18.75 54.39
CA THR A 367 -19.32 -19.70 53.91
C THR A 367 -19.89 -21.11 53.74
N THR A 368 -20.69 -21.60 54.68
CA THR A 368 -21.35 -22.90 54.57
C THR A 368 -22.39 -22.90 53.44
N LEU A 369 -23.17 -21.84 53.26
CA LEU A 369 -24.10 -21.70 52.14
C LEU A 369 -23.37 -21.70 50.80
N GLN A 370 -22.23 -21.01 50.69
CA GLN A 370 -21.36 -21.06 49.51
C GLN A 370 -20.87 -22.48 49.24
N LYS A 371 -20.37 -23.19 50.27
CA LYS A 371 -19.92 -24.59 50.14
C LYS A 371 -21.04 -25.52 49.68
N VAL A 372 -22.21 -25.44 50.32
CA VAL A 372 -23.39 -26.26 50.00
C VAL A 372 -23.88 -25.97 48.58
N PHE A 373 -23.89 -24.71 48.18
CA PHE A 373 -24.28 -24.30 46.83
C PHE A 373 -23.27 -24.75 45.77
N ILE A 374 -21.97 -24.66 46.04
CA ILE A 374 -20.91 -25.20 45.18
C ILE A 374 -21.10 -26.71 45.00
N ALA A 375 -21.24 -27.47 46.10
CA ALA A 375 -21.47 -28.92 46.04
C ALA A 375 -22.74 -29.27 45.24
N PHE A 376 -23.81 -28.48 45.40
CA PHE A 376 -25.02 -28.64 44.60
C PHE A 376 -24.78 -28.40 43.11
N ILE A 377 -24.17 -27.26 42.75
CA ILE A 377 -23.87 -26.92 41.36
C ILE A 377 -22.97 -27.96 40.71
N GLU A 378 -21.93 -28.41 41.40
CA GLU A 378 -21.02 -29.45 40.91
C GLU A 378 -21.76 -30.77 40.66
N SER A 379 -22.69 -31.14 41.56
CA SER A 379 -23.51 -32.34 41.40
C SER A 379 -24.46 -32.27 40.20
N GLN A 380 -24.98 -31.08 39.90
CA GLN A 380 -25.95 -30.87 38.82
C GLN A 380 -25.29 -30.42 37.49
N LYS A 381 -24.01 -30.04 37.51
CA LYS A 381 -23.26 -29.44 36.39
C LYS A 381 -23.93 -28.17 35.81
N ILE A 382 -24.40 -27.28 36.68
CA ILE A 382 -25.16 -26.07 36.29
C ILE A 382 -24.30 -24.83 36.45
N TYR A 383 -23.49 -24.52 35.44
CA TYR A 383 -22.68 -23.33 35.34
C TYR A 383 -22.46 -22.99 33.85
N PRO A 384 -22.24 -21.72 33.48
CA PRO A 384 -21.96 -21.36 32.10
C PRO A 384 -20.67 -22.02 31.66
N VAL A 385 -20.73 -22.72 30.53
CA VAL A 385 -19.54 -23.21 29.82
C VAL A 385 -19.34 -22.28 28.63
N PRO A 386 -18.36 -21.36 28.66
CA PRO A 386 -18.09 -20.49 27.53
C PRO A 386 -17.79 -21.34 26.30
N GLN A 387 -18.34 -20.96 25.15
CA GLN A 387 -18.25 -21.70 23.90
C GLN A 387 -17.32 -20.96 22.94
N LEU A 388 -16.35 -21.66 22.37
CA LEU A 388 -15.58 -21.16 21.25
C LEU A 388 -16.43 -21.20 19.98
N GLN A 389 -16.26 -20.19 19.13
CA GLN A 389 -16.71 -20.31 17.76
C GLN A 389 -15.89 -21.41 17.05
N PRO A 390 -16.52 -22.18 16.14
CA PRO A 390 -15.93 -23.36 15.53
C PRO A 390 -14.63 -23.08 14.77
N ASP A 391 -14.47 -21.85 14.25
CA ASP A 391 -13.29 -21.42 13.50
C ASP A 391 -12.56 -20.30 14.23
N ALA A 392 -11.24 -20.39 14.31
CA ALA A 392 -10.42 -19.26 14.70
C ALA A 392 -10.62 -18.10 13.70
N LEU A 393 -10.69 -16.87 14.20
CA LEU A 393 -10.87 -15.68 13.38
C LEU A 393 -9.54 -15.30 12.70
N GLY A 394 -9.18 -16.05 11.66
CA GLY A 394 -7.93 -15.94 10.92
C GLY A 394 -6.94 -17.06 11.25
N GLY A 395 -6.15 -17.46 10.25
CA GLY A 395 -5.11 -18.47 10.38
C GLY A 395 -3.77 -17.94 10.89
N LEU A 396 -2.86 -18.85 11.21
CA LEU A 396 -1.50 -18.56 11.69
C LEU A 396 -0.50 -18.45 10.54
N PRO A 397 0.43 -17.48 10.59
CA PRO A 397 1.46 -17.30 9.57
C PRO A 397 2.45 -18.49 9.53
N LEU A 398 2.67 -19.10 8.36
CA LEU A 398 3.69 -20.14 8.13
C LEU A 398 5.13 -19.60 8.15
N ASP A 399 5.29 -18.30 7.96
CA ASP A 399 6.55 -17.60 7.72
C ASP A 399 6.99 -16.74 8.92
N VAL A 400 6.22 -16.72 10.01
CA VAL A 400 6.54 -15.95 11.21
C VAL A 400 6.53 -16.86 12.44
N SER A 401 7.58 -16.77 13.25
CA SER A 401 7.78 -17.58 14.47
C SER A 401 7.01 -17.08 15.70
N ALA A 402 6.50 -15.84 15.66
CA ALA A 402 5.74 -15.22 16.73
C ALA A 402 4.46 -14.59 16.17
N SER A 403 3.30 -15.03 16.65
CA SER A 403 1.99 -14.60 16.15
C SER A 403 0.95 -14.59 17.27
N ALA A 404 -0.34 -14.57 16.92
CA ALA A 404 -1.43 -14.73 17.86
C ALA A 404 -2.61 -15.50 17.24
N VAL A 405 -3.23 -16.36 18.05
CA VAL A 405 -4.49 -17.03 17.71
C VAL A 405 -5.64 -16.12 18.14
N VAL A 406 -6.60 -15.89 17.24
CA VAL A 406 -7.78 -15.06 17.53
C VAL A 406 -9.01 -15.94 17.67
N LEU A 407 -9.71 -15.82 18.79
CA LEU A 407 -10.83 -16.68 19.16
C LEU A 407 -12.07 -15.84 19.48
N GLY A 408 -13.22 -16.24 18.92
CA GLY A 408 -14.53 -15.75 19.36
C GLY A 408 -15.03 -16.61 20.52
N ILE A 409 -15.45 -15.98 21.62
CA ILE A 409 -15.96 -16.65 22.82
C ILE A 409 -17.38 -16.15 23.08
N HIS A 410 -18.33 -17.07 23.10
CA HIS A 410 -19.72 -16.83 23.46
C HIS A 410 -19.99 -17.31 24.89
N ASN A 411 -20.65 -16.48 25.71
CA ASN A 411 -21.17 -16.89 27.01
C ASN A 411 -22.66 -17.25 26.89
N PRO A 412 -23.03 -18.55 26.82
CA PRO A 412 -24.43 -18.96 26.68
C PRO A 412 -25.25 -18.82 27.98
N GLY A 413 -24.63 -18.32 29.05
CA GLY A 413 -25.24 -18.25 30.36
C GLY A 413 -25.34 -19.61 31.07
N PRO A 414 -25.91 -19.63 32.28
CA PRO A 414 -26.58 -18.49 32.91
C PRO A 414 -25.60 -17.52 33.62
N GLY A 415 -25.80 -16.21 33.48
CA GLY A 415 -25.04 -15.16 34.16
C GLY A 415 -23.67 -14.81 33.55
N ASP A 416 -23.01 -13.80 34.12
CA ASP A 416 -21.78 -13.23 33.58
C ASP A 416 -20.54 -14.04 33.96
N ILE A 417 -19.63 -14.21 33.00
CA ILE A 417 -18.30 -14.78 33.22
C ILE A 417 -17.34 -13.63 33.54
N SER A 418 -16.43 -13.83 34.49
CA SER A 418 -15.42 -12.83 34.90
C SER A 418 -14.03 -13.43 35.00
N GLU A 419 -13.01 -12.56 34.92
CA GLU A 419 -11.58 -12.90 35.02
C GLU A 419 -11.15 -14.10 34.16
N MET A 420 -11.66 -14.14 32.93
CA MET A 420 -11.37 -15.23 32.01
C MET A 420 -9.94 -15.13 31.49
N ARG A 421 -9.20 -16.24 31.55
CA ARG A 421 -7.86 -16.40 30.99
C ARG A 421 -7.84 -17.56 30.03
N LEU A 422 -7.22 -17.36 28.88
CA LEU A 422 -7.11 -18.37 27.82
C LEU A 422 -5.65 -18.64 27.49
N THR A 423 -5.30 -19.90 27.38
CA THR A 423 -4.04 -20.37 26.81
C THR A 423 -4.35 -21.37 25.71
N CYS A 424 -3.48 -21.47 24.70
CA CYS A 424 -3.67 -22.40 23.61
C CYS A 424 -2.36 -23.11 23.27
N GLN A 425 -2.45 -24.41 22.97
CA GLN A 425 -1.31 -25.23 22.60
C GLN A 425 -1.74 -26.41 21.73
N ASP A 426 -0.89 -26.87 20.84
CA ASP A 426 -1.09 -28.12 20.08
C ASP A 426 -0.02 -29.19 20.39
N GLY A 427 0.88 -28.90 21.34
CA GLY A 427 1.93 -29.80 21.80
C GLY A 427 3.28 -29.67 21.08
N GLU A 428 3.34 -29.07 19.89
CA GLU A 428 4.60 -28.93 19.12
C GLU A 428 4.72 -27.63 18.29
N ALA A 429 3.66 -27.25 17.57
CA ALA A 429 3.70 -26.20 16.56
C ALA A 429 3.07 -24.87 17.02
N ILE A 430 2.21 -24.86 18.04
CA ILE A 430 1.59 -23.68 18.63
C ILE A 430 1.78 -23.74 20.13
N LEU A 431 2.44 -22.72 20.68
CA LEU A 431 2.63 -22.57 22.12
C LEU A 431 2.28 -21.15 22.57
N ALA A 432 1.26 -20.99 23.40
CA ALA A 432 0.95 -19.69 24.00
C ALA A 432 2.14 -19.14 24.79
N THR A 433 2.55 -17.91 24.47
CA THR A 433 3.64 -17.20 25.16
C THR A 433 3.16 -16.39 26.36
N ALA A 434 1.86 -16.05 26.37
CA ALA A 434 1.15 -15.44 27.49
C ALA A 434 -0.35 -15.76 27.37
N PRO A 435 -1.10 -15.76 28.49
CA PRO A 435 -2.54 -15.94 28.45
C PRO A 435 -3.24 -14.71 27.86
N GLY A 436 -4.27 -14.93 27.04
CA GLY A 436 -5.24 -13.89 26.72
C GLY A 436 -6.16 -13.65 27.92
N VAL A 437 -6.47 -12.40 28.26
CA VAL A 437 -7.29 -12.06 29.44
C VAL A 437 -8.52 -11.24 29.03
N ILE A 438 -9.71 -11.65 29.51
CA ILE A 438 -10.96 -10.88 29.45
C ILE A 438 -11.47 -10.63 30.87
N SER A 439 -11.77 -9.36 31.19
CA SER A 439 -12.28 -8.99 32.51
C SER A 439 -13.70 -9.49 32.76
N ALA A 440 -14.60 -9.40 31.77
CA ALA A 440 -15.96 -9.92 31.85
C ALA A 440 -16.57 -10.22 30.48
N ILE A 441 -17.41 -11.27 30.43
CA ILE A 441 -18.26 -11.62 29.28
C ILE A 441 -19.71 -11.69 29.79
N PRO A 442 -20.55 -10.68 29.49
CA PRO A 442 -21.97 -10.73 29.84
C PRO A 442 -22.68 -11.94 29.25
N GLU A 443 -23.75 -12.38 29.90
CA GLU A 443 -24.64 -13.43 29.37
C GLU A 443 -25.18 -13.11 27.98
N ASP A 444 -25.27 -14.11 27.10
CA ASP A 444 -25.71 -14.03 25.70
C ASP A 444 -24.91 -13.02 24.86
N THR A 445 -23.65 -12.80 25.22
CA THR A 445 -22.74 -11.95 24.44
C THR A 445 -21.50 -12.69 23.98
N GLU A 446 -20.92 -12.16 22.91
CA GLU A 446 -19.67 -12.63 22.34
C GLU A 446 -18.54 -11.62 22.60
N ARG A 447 -17.34 -12.14 22.87
CA ARG A 447 -16.10 -11.37 22.91
C ARG A 447 -15.04 -12.04 22.06
N ILE A 448 -14.27 -11.21 21.34
CA ILE A 448 -13.08 -11.65 20.63
C ILE A 448 -11.89 -11.52 21.57
N ILE A 449 -11.06 -12.55 21.62
CA ILE A 449 -9.78 -12.52 22.34
C ILE A 449 -8.63 -12.90 21.41
N THR A 450 -7.45 -12.39 21.75
CA THR A 450 -6.20 -12.71 21.07
C THR A 450 -5.25 -13.37 22.07
N VAL A 451 -4.77 -14.56 21.74
CA VAL A 451 -3.80 -15.32 22.54
C VAL A 451 -2.46 -15.31 21.81
N PRO A 452 -1.42 -14.63 22.33
CA PRO A 452 -0.12 -14.58 21.68
C PRO A 452 0.56 -15.95 21.72
N VAL A 453 1.06 -16.41 20.58
CA VAL A 453 1.66 -17.74 20.41
C VAL A 453 3.03 -17.68 19.74
N GLN A 454 3.88 -18.63 20.09
CA GLN A 454 5.06 -18.98 19.33
C GLN A 454 4.70 -20.13 18.40
N THR A 455 5.11 -20.01 17.15
CA THR A 455 4.72 -20.91 16.07
C THR A 455 5.93 -21.64 15.48
N THR A 456 5.81 -22.96 15.35
CA THR A 456 6.76 -23.84 14.68
C THR A 456 6.01 -24.58 13.57
N PRO A 457 5.85 -23.96 12.39
CA PRO A 457 4.93 -24.46 11.38
C PRO A 457 5.32 -25.86 10.88
N PRO A 458 4.35 -26.80 10.74
CA PRO A 458 4.62 -28.12 10.21
C PRO A 458 4.95 -28.05 8.71
N ALA A 459 5.84 -28.94 8.24
CA ALA A 459 6.35 -28.93 6.86
C ALA A 459 5.25 -29.10 5.78
N THR A 460 4.06 -29.56 6.15
CA THR A 460 2.95 -29.87 5.25
C THR A 460 1.93 -28.74 5.09
N GLY A 461 1.99 -27.68 5.91
CA GLY A 461 1.03 -26.56 5.86
C GLY A 461 -0.42 -26.91 6.23
N GLU A 462 -0.65 -28.10 6.81
CA GLU A 462 -1.98 -28.54 7.25
C GLU A 462 -2.41 -27.80 8.51
N ALA A 463 -3.69 -27.42 8.61
CA ALA A 463 -4.28 -26.78 9.79
C ALA A 463 -3.96 -27.54 11.09
N ALA A 464 -3.63 -26.80 12.15
CA ALA A 464 -3.34 -27.35 13.47
C ALA A 464 -4.60 -27.42 14.33
N ASP A 465 -4.80 -28.55 15.00
CA ASP A 465 -5.83 -28.70 16.04
C ASP A 465 -5.26 -28.20 17.36
N CYS A 466 -5.67 -27.00 17.76
CA CYS A 466 -5.18 -26.35 18.96
C CYS A 466 -6.12 -26.62 20.15
N THR A 467 -5.57 -27.09 21.26
CA THR A 467 -6.27 -27.19 22.53
C THR A 467 -6.26 -25.84 23.24
N VAL A 468 -7.44 -25.28 23.46
CA VAL A 468 -7.65 -24.04 24.19
C VAL A 468 -8.11 -24.36 25.62
N LEU A 469 -7.28 -23.96 26.58
CA LEU A 469 -7.56 -24.07 28.01
C LEU A 469 -8.04 -22.72 28.52
N MET A 470 -9.25 -22.72 29.07
CA MET A 470 -9.91 -21.54 29.61
C MET A 470 -10.06 -21.67 31.12
N SER A 471 -9.61 -20.68 31.89
CA SER A 471 -9.89 -20.56 33.32
C SER A 471 -10.72 -19.31 33.59
N TYR A 472 -11.83 -19.42 34.33
CA TYR A 472 -12.75 -18.29 34.53
C TYR A 472 -13.47 -18.34 35.87
N HIS A 473 -14.19 -17.26 36.18
CA HIS A 473 -14.98 -17.12 37.39
C HIS A 473 -16.45 -16.90 37.04
N TRP A 474 -17.34 -17.49 37.84
CA TRP A 474 -18.77 -17.30 37.74
C TRP A 474 -19.37 -17.06 39.12
N GLY A 475 -19.56 -15.77 39.47
CA GLY A 475 -20.02 -15.35 40.79
C GLY A 475 -19.10 -15.84 41.91
N ILE A 476 -19.56 -16.78 42.74
CA ILE A 476 -18.76 -17.34 43.84
C ILE A 476 -17.85 -18.51 43.41
N LEU A 477 -18.12 -19.13 42.25
CA LEU A 477 -17.30 -20.22 41.72
C LEU A 477 -16.06 -19.62 41.06
N ARG A 478 -14.89 -20.02 41.55
CA ARG A 478 -13.59 -19.57 41.06
C ARG A 478 -12.85 -20.70 40.40
N ASP A 479 -11.92 -20.33 39.54
CA ASP A 479 -11.01 -21.25 38.87
C ASP A 479 -11.72 -22.37 38.10
N LEU A 480 -12.90 -22.09 37.54
CA LEU A 480 -13.59 -23.01 36.64
C LEU A 480 -12.74 -23.19 35.39
N THR A 481 -12.53 -24.44 34.98
CA THR A 481 -11.74 -24.77 33.79
C THR A 481 -12.61 -25.37 32.70
N SER A 482 -12.40 -24.95 31.46
CA SER A 482 -13.01 -25.53 30.27
C SER A 482 -11.91 -25.77 29.23
N GLU A 483 -11.98 -26.91 28.56
CA GLU A 483 -11.06 -27.32 27.49
C GLU A 483 -11.86 -27.52 26.22
N GLN A 484 -11.44 -26.85 25.14
CA GLN A 484 -12.05 -26.97 23.82
C GLN A 484 -10.99 -27.02 22.74
N HIS A 485 -11.29 -27.71 21.64
CA HIS A 485 -10.40 -27.78 20.49
C HIS A 485 -10.89 -26.83 19.40
N VAL A 486 -9.95 -26.10 18.80
CA VAL A 486 -10.21 -25.23 17.66
C VAL A 486 -9.23 -25.58 16.56
N ARG A 487 -9.75 -25.63 15.34
CA ARG A 487 -8.91 -25.81 14.17
C ARG A 487 -8.36 -24.46 13.74
N VAL A 488 -7.05 -24.35 13.65
CA VAL A 488 -6.33 -23.14 13.25
C VAL A 488 -5.64 -23.41 11.93
N GLU A 489 -6.09 -22.74 10.87
CA GLU A 489 -5.45 -22.88 9.56
C GLU A 489 -4.08 -22.21 9.57
N TRP A 490 -3.12 -22.80 8.85
CA TRP A 490 -1.87 -22.12 8.56
C TRP A 490 -2.01 -21.38 7.23
N LEU A 491 -1.68 -20.10 7.25
CA LEU A 491 -1.67 -19.23 6.10
C LEU A 491 -0.22 -18.84 5.86
N ASN A 492 0.27 -18.95 4.64
CA ASN A 492 1.50 -18.23 4.28
C ASN A 492 1.15 -16.74 4.35
N PHE A 493 1.66 -16.00 5.34
CA PHE A 493 1.26 -14.62 5.55
C PHE A 493 1.58 -13.80 4.31
N GLY A 494 2.76 -13.97 3.73
CA GLY A 494 3.12 -13.40 2.43
C GLY A 494 2.10 -13.71 1.31
N GLU A 495 1.59 -14.93 1.20
CA GLU A 495 0.57 -15.30 0.19
C GLU A 495 -0.83 -14.79 0.53
N TYR A 496 -1.23 -14.80 1.80
CA TYR A 496 -2.51 -14.25 2.26
C TYR A 496 -2.56 -12.74 1.98
N LEU A 497 -1.46 -12.05 2.26
CA LEU A 497 -1.27 -10.65 1.93
C LEU A 497 -1.28 -10.43 0.42
N ALA A 498 -0.61 -11.29 -0.34
CA ALA A 498 -0.60 -11.25 -1.81
C ALA A 498 -2.00 -11.47 -2.44
N GLN A 499 -2.79 -12.39 -1.92
CA GLN A 499 -4.16 -12.67 -2.38
C GLN A 499 -5.13 -11.52 -2.09
N HIS A 500 -4.81 -10.65 -1.13
CA HIS A 500 -5.61 -9.48 -0.78
C HIS A 500 -5.00 -8.17 -1.31
N GLY A 501 -4.09 -8.25 -2.29
CA GLY A 501 -3.50 -7.09 -2.96
C GLY A 501 -2.59 -6.25 -2.07
N ILE A 502 -2.05 -6.84 -1.01
CA ILE A 502 -1.09 -6.18 -0.13
C ILE A 502 0.23 -6.92 -0.21
N HIS A 503 1.13 -6.49 -1.08
CA HIS A 503 2.46 -7.09 -1.16
C HIS A 503 3.42 -6.26 -0.29
N GLU A 504 3.97 -6.83 0.78
CA GLU A 504 5.04 -6.19 1.58
C GLU A 504 6.35 -5.99 0.78
N TYR A 505 6.44 -6.47 -0.46
CA TYR A 505 7.68 -6.60 -1.23
C TYR A 505 7.52 -6.31 -2.73
N GLU A 506 6.60 -5.44 -3.15
CA GLU A 506 6.74 -4.88 -4.49
C GLU A 506 7.88 -3.87 -4.48
N PHE A 507 8.90 -4.11 -5.30
CA PHE A 507 9.92 -3.10 -5.55
C PHE A 507 9.20 -1.90 -6.18
N PRO A 508 9.28 -0.70 -5.57
CA PRO A 508 8.74 0.49 -6.19
C PRO A 508 9.44 0.65 -7.55
N ASN A 509 8.64 0.84 -8.60
CA ASN A 509 9.17 0.95 -9.96
C ASN A 509 9.42 2.43 -10.28
N PRO A 510 10.67 2.92 -10.23
CA PRO A 510 10.96 4.33 -10.47
C PRO A 510 11.01 4.64 -11.97
N TYR A 511 11.03 3.63 -12.84
CA TYR A 511 11.18 3.85 -14.27
C TYR A 511 9.94 4.51 -14.86
N VAL A 512 10.16 5.52 -15.69
CA VAL A 512 9.09 6.21 -16.40
C VAL A 512 9.41 6.19 -17.88
N PHE A 513 8.41 5.90 -18.70
CA PHE A 513 8.51 5.90 -20.16
C PHE A 513 7.23 6.53 -20.75
N ASP A 514 7.27 6.86 -22.06
CA ASP A 514 6.23 7.56 -22.82
C ASP A 514 5.92 9.02 -22.41
N THR A 515 6.47 9.50 -21.30
CA THR A 515 6.43 10.92 -20.90
C THR A 515 7.84 11.49 -20.70
N ALA A 516 7.95 12.82 -20.72
CA ALA A 516 9.19 13.49 -20.35
C ALA A 516 9.39 13.40 -18.84
N LEU A 517 10.66 13.34 -18.40
CA LEU A 517 10.97 13.28 -16.98
C LEU A 517 10.66 14.64 -16.31
N ASP A 518 9.60 14.66 -15.52
CA ASP A 518 9.34 15.71 -14.53
C ASP A 518 10.20 15.52 -13.29
N PHE A 519 11.26 16.30 -13.16
CA PHE A 519 12.20 16.26 -12.04
C PHE A 519 11.66 16.83 -10.71
N SER A 520 10.40 17.29 -10.67
CA SER A 520 9.71 17.59 -9.40
C SER A 520 9.04 16.35 -8.80
N ARG A 521 8.75 15.34 -9.63
CA ARG A 521 8.02 14.12 -9.25
C ARG A 521 8.87 12.85 -9.38
N HIS A 522 9.77 12.82 -10.36
CA HIS A 522 10.57 11.64 -10.69
C HIS A 522 11.99 11.73 -10.11
N ASP A 523 12.58 10.55 -9.88
CA ASP A 523 13.95 10.44 -9.40
C ASP A 523 14.95 11.02 -10.41
N ARG A 524 15.80 11.93 -9.95
CA ARG A 524 16.86 12.56 -10.78
C ARG A 524 17.84 11.54 -11.34
N ARG A 525 18.02 10.40 -10.66
CA ARG A 525 18.88 9.27 -11.11
C ARG A 525 18.32 8.56 -12.35
N LEU A 526 17.12 8.88 -12.81
CA LEU A 526 16.59 8.35 -14.08
C LEU A 526 17.18 9.07 -15.30
N PHE A 527 17.62 10.32 -15.14
CA PHE A 527 18.25 11.09 -16.22
C PHE A 527 19.76 10.91 -16.17
N GLN A 528 20.25 9.93 -16.92
CA GLN A 528 21.67 9.61 -17.00
C GLN A 528 22.26 9.92 -18.36
N GLY A 529 23.54 10.24 -18.36
CA GLY A 529 24.23 10.72 -19.54
C GLY A 529 23.94 12.19 -19.80
N ARG A 530 24.30 12.63 -21.00
CA ARG A 530 24.13 14.00 -21.51
C ARG A 530 24.97 15.06 -20.78
N GLU A 531 26.04 14.65 -20.12
CA GLU A 531 26.92 15.56 -19.39
C GLU A 531 27.60 16.57 -20.35
N ASN A 532 27.87 16.16 -21.59
CA ASN A 532 28.43 17.03 -22.63
C ASN A 532 27.44 18.13 -23.03
N GLU A 533 26.17 17.77 -23.23
CA GLU A 533 25.08 18.71 -23.55
C GLU A 533 24.88 19.71 -22.41
N LEU A 534 24.86 19.23 -21.16
CA LEU A 534 24.73 20.09 -19.98
C LEU A 534 25.96 20.99 -19.80
N ALA A 535 27.16 20.48 -20.05
CA ALA A 535 28.39 21.27 -20.03
C ALA A 535 28.38 22.36 -21.12
N LEU A 536 27.83 22.06 -22.29
CA LEU A 536 27.62 23.04 -23.35
C LEU A 536 26.66 24.14 -22.89
N ILE A 537 25.51 23.79 -22.31
CA ILE A 537 24.58 24.79 -21.74
C ILE A 537 25.26 25.67 -20.70
N ARG A 538 26.01 25.07 -19.77
CA ARG A 538 26.76 25.83 -18.76
C ARG A 538 27.75 26.80 -19.41
N THR A 539 28.47 26.34 -20.42
CA THR A 539 29.45 27.17 -21.13
C THR A 539 28.77 28.31 -21.90
N PHE A 540 27.65 28.05 -22.58
CA PHE A 540 26.96 29.03 -23.41
C PHE A 540 26.22 30.09 -22.59
N PHE A 541 25.50 29.66 -21.56
CA PHE A 541 24.57 30.53 -20.85
C PHE A 541 25.18 31.15 -19.58
N LEU A 542 26.12 30.47 -18.91
CA LEU A 542 26.74 30.98 -17.68
C LEU A 542 27.98 31.84 -17.93
N SER A 543 28.60 31.77 -19.11
CA SER A 543 29.73 32.64 -19.46
C SER A 543 29.32 34.05 -19.88
N GLY A 544 28.01 34.32 -19.97
CA GLY A 544 27.44 35.65 -20.24
C GLY A 544 27.62 36.16 -21.67
N ARG A 545 28.19 35.36 -22.59
CA ARG A 545 28.43 35.74 -23.99
C ARG A 545 27.36 35.14 -24.91
N ASN A 546 26.69 36.00 -25.68
CA ASN A 546 25.82 35.56 -26.77
C ASN A 546 26.68 34.90 -27.87
N SER A 547 26.38 33.64 -28.20
CA SER A 547 27.12 32.82 -29.17
C SER A 547 26.79 33.13 -30.63
N GLY A 548 25.98 34.15 -30.89
CA GLY A 548 25.63 34.62 -32.23
C GLY A 548 24.57 33.77 -32.95
N ALA A 549 24.47 32.47 -32.64
CA ALA A 549 23.47 31.54 -33.18
C ALA A 549 22.78 30.74 -32.05
N PRO A 550 21.45 30.51 -32.14
CA PRO A 550 20.72 29.64 -31.22
C PRO A 550 21.19 28.20 -31.23
N LEU A 551 21.16 27.55 -30.06
CA LEU A 551 21.48 26.14 -29.93
C LEU A 551 20.31 25.27 -30.40
N TYR A 552 20.60 24.25 -31.22
CA TYR A 552 19.60 23.33 -31.75
C TYR A 552 19.94 21.87 -31.45
N PHE A 553 19.17 21.26 -30.53
CA PHE A 553 19.26 19.84 -30.21
C PHE A 553 18.43 19.01 -31.19
N HIS A 554 19.07 18.18 -32.00
CA HIS A 554 18.39 17.34 -32.98
C HIS A 554 18.58 15.84 -32.72
N GLY A 555 17.54 15.06 -32.95
CA GLY A 555 17.59 13.59 -32.80
C GLY A 555 16.22 12.96 -32.95
N ILE A 556 16.16 11.64 -33.17
CA ILE A 556 14.88 10.97 -33.44
C ILE A 556 13.87 11.11 -32.29
N ARG A 557 12.60 10.78 -32.58
CA ARG A 557 11.56 10.72 -31.55
C ARG A 557 11.94 9.74 -30.44
N LYS A 558 11.54 10.08 -29.21
CA LYS A 558 11.77 9.31 -27.98
C LYS A 558 13.26 9.10 -27.58
N VAL A 559 14.19 9.93 -28.06
CA VAL A 559 15.62 9.91 -27.63
C VAL A 559 15.91 10.78 -26.37
N GLY A 560 14.88 11.32 -25.72
CA GLY A 560 15.02 12.09 -24.48
C GLY A 560 15.28 13.60 -24.65
N LYS A 561 14.97 14.19 -25.82
CA LYS A 561 15.13 15.64 -26.06
C LYS A 561 14.32 16.49 -25.09
N THR A 562 13.02 16.20 -24.91
CA THR A 562 12.16 16.95 -23.98
C THR A 562 12.64 16.79 -22.53
N SER A 563 13.05 15.58 -22.12
CA SER A 563 13.65 15.37 -20.79
C SER A 563 14.96 16.15 -20.61
N LEU A 564 15.78 16.29 -21.66
CA LEU A 564 16.96 17.16 -21.63
C LEU A 564 16.57 18.63 -21.47
N LEU A 565 15.55 19.12 -22.20
CA LEU A 565 15.07 20.49 -22.03
C LEU A 565 14.58 20.75 -20.59
N GLU A 566 13.86 19.81 -19.97
CA GLU A 566 13.47 19.94 -18.56
C GLU A 566 14.67 19.96 -17.60
N ARG A 567 15.71 19.17 -17.88
CA ARG A 567 16.95 19.22 -17.09
C ARG A 567 17.67 20.56 -17.25
N VAL A 568 17.73 21.06 -18.48
CA VAL A 568 18.31 22.38 -18.81
C VAL A 568 17.53 23.51 -18.13
N ARG A 569 16.20 23.43 -18.10
CA ARG A 569 15.35 24.36 -17.37
C ARG A 569 15.77 24.45 -15.89
N GLN A 570 16.01 23.32 -15.23
CA GLN A 570 16.48 23.33 -13.84
C GLN A 570 17.86 23.97 -13.68
N GLU A 571 18.80 23.64 -14.56
CA GLU A 571 20.17 24.20 -14.51
C GLU A 571 20.17 25.73 -14.72
N LEU A 572 19.34 26.23 -15.64
CA LEU A 572 19.23 27.67 -15.91
C LEU A 572 18.57 28.42 -14.74
N LEU A 573 17.56 27.83 -14.09
CA LEU A 573 16.94 28.42 -12.89
C LEU A 573 17.94 28.60 -11.74
N LEU A 574 18.88 27.67 -11.58
CA LEU A 574 19.95 27.78 -10.56
C LEU A 574 20.94 28.92 -10.84
N ALA A 575 20.96 29.43 -12.07
CA ALA A 575 21.84 30.49 -12.52
C ALA A 575 21.18 31.86 -12.62
N ASP A 576 19.99 32.02 -12.02
CA ASP A 576 19.18 33.25 -12.09
C ASP A 576 18.83 33.69 -13.53
N ILE A 577 18.68 32.70 -14.41
CA ILE A 577 18.15 32.86 -15.76
C ILE A 577 16.73 32.30 -15.75
N LEU A 578 15.79 32.93 -16.47
CA LEU A 578 14.39 32.50 -16.55
C LEU A 578 14.14 31.65 -17.81
N PRO A 579 14.15 30.30 -17.70
CA PRO A 579 13.81 29.43 -18.81
C PRO A 579 12.30 29.22 -18.94
N ILE A 580 11.78 29.44 -20.14
CA ILE A 580 10.37 29.24 -20.51
C ILE A 580 10.31 28.16 -21.59
N ARG A 581 9.72 27.00 -21.28
CA ARG A 581 9.55 25.93 -22.25
C ARG A 581 8.27 26.12 -23.04
N VAL A 582 8.37 26.09 -24.36
CA VAL A 582 7.24 26.28 -25.27
C VAL A 582 7.11 25.04 -26.15
N ASP A 583 6.02 24.29 -25.97
CA ASP A 583 5.69 23.17 -26.86
C ASP A 583 4.98 23.70 -28.12
N LEU A 584 5.63 23.53 -29.28
CA LEU A 584 5.15 24.03 -30.57
C LEU A 584 4.15 23.10 -31.25
N LYS A 585 3.76 21.98 -30.62
CA LYS A 585 2.65 21.15 -31.12
C LYS A 585 1.37 21.97 -31.27
N GLY A 586 0.64 21.67 -32.34
CA GLY A 586 -0.59 22.37 -32.74
C GLY A 586 -0.34 23.64 -33.55
N ILE A 587 0.91 24.06 -33.76
CA ILE A 587 1.26 25.10 -34.74
C ILE A 587 1.59 24.42 -36.07
N ASP A 588 0.92 24.85 -37.13
CA ASP A 588 1.14 24.36 -38.48
C ASP A 588 1.18 25.53 -39.48
N PRO A 589 2.38 25.99 -39.86
CA PRO A 589 2.54 27.08 -40.82
C PRO A 589 2.05 26.77 -42.24
N GLN A 590 1.66 25.52 -42.55
CA GLN A 590 1.06 25.19 -43.85
C GLN A 590 -0.45 25.43 -43.88
N SER A 591 -1.13 25.27 -42.74
CA SER A 591 -2.58 25.48 -42.62
C SER A 591 -2.97 26.80 -41.94
N GLN A 592 -2.05 27.44 -41.23
CA GLN A 592 -2.26 28.72 -40.54
C GLN A 592 -1.60 29.89 -41.27
N SER A 593 -2.21 31.08 -41.22
CA SER A 593 -1.60 32.29 -41.75
C SER A 593 -0.41 32.75 -40.86
N PRO A 594 0.56 33.51 -41.40
CA PRO A 594 1.72 33.98 -40.62
C PRO A 594 1.38 34.72 -39.32
N VAL A 595 0.30 35.52 -39.34
CA VAL A 595 -0.18 36.23 -38.15
C VAL A 595 -0.79 35.28 -37.11
N GLN A 596 -1.49 34.22 -37.55
CA GLN A 596 -2.01 33.18 -36.65
C GLN A 596 -0.90 32.35 -36.01
N VAL A 597 0.18 32.06 -36.76
CA VAL A 597 1.38 31.39 -36.24
C VAL A 597 2.04 32.25 -35.15
N ILE A 598 2.21 33.55 -35.40
CA ILE A 598 2.79 34.48 -34.42
C ILE A 598 1.88 34.64 -33.19
N ASN A 599 0.58 34.80 -33.39
CA ASN A 599 -0.39 34.85 -32.29
C ASN A 599 -0.27 33.59 -31.42
N SER A 600 -0.31 32.40 -32.02
CA SER A 600 -0.20 31.11 -31.31
C SER A 600 1.12 30.97 -30.54
N LEU A 601 2.24 31.41 -31.14
CA LEU A 601 3.55 31.39 -30.49
C LEU A 601 3.58 32.34 -29.28
N THR A 602 3.13 33.58 -29.44
CA THR A 602 3.15 34.58 -28.36
C THR A 602 2.17 34.26 -27.23
N GLU A 603 1.01 33.67 -27.54
CA GLU A 603 0.06 33.11 -26.56
C GLU A 603 0.69 32.01 -25.70
N LYS A 604 1.33 31.01 -26.36
CA LYS A 604 2.01 29.92 -25.64
C LYS A 604 3.15 30.45 -24.76
N ILE A 605 3.93 31.42 -25.25
CA ILE A 605 4.98 32.07 -24.46
C ILE A 605 4.40 32.78 -23.24
N LEU A 606 3.34 33.58 -23.41
CA LEU A 606 2.72 34.32 -22.30
C LEU A 606 2.09 33.42 -21.26
N THR A 607 1.47 32.32 -21.69
CA THR A 607 0.85 31.35 -20.78
C THR A 607 1.88 30.83 -19.78
N GLU A 608 3.03 30.37 -20.28
CA GLU A 608 4.12 29.86 -19.46
C GLU A 608 4.81 30.96 -18.64
N LEU A 609 4.98 32.15 -19.21
CA LEU A 609 5.55 33.31 -18.52
C LEU A 609 4.69 33.76 -17.34
N ARG A 610 3.37 33.84 -17.49
CA ARG A 610 2.44 34.29 -16.43
C ARG A 610 2.42 33.31 -15.25
N THR A 611 2.61 32.02 -15.51
CA THR A 611 2.77 31.01 -14.47
C THR A 611 4.05 31.23 -13.65
N ALA A 612 5.15 31.65 -14.30
CA ALA A 612 6.43 31.88 -13.62
C ALA A 612 6.59 33.28 -13.01
N ARG A 613 5.93 34.28 -13.59
CA ARG A 613 6.03 35.73 -13.28
C ARG A 613 4.65 36.40 -13.44
N PRO A 614 3.78 36.35 -12.41
CA PRO A 614 2.44 36.93 -12.46
C PRO A 614 2.42 38.44 -12.77
N GLU A 615 3.51 39.15 -12.49
CA GLU A 615 3.68 40.58 -12.79
C GLU A 615 3.63 40.93 -14.29
N LEU A 616 3.71 39.94 -15.19
CA LEU A 616 3.60 40.12 -16.65
C LEU A 616 2.15 40.01 -17.17
N ALA A 617 1.15 40.04 -16.29
CA ALA A 617 -0.26 39.86 -16.66
C ALA A 617 -0.79 40.91 -17.66
N ASP A 618 -0.19 42.10 -17.70
CA ASP A 618 -0.58 43.23 -18.54
C ASP A 618 -0.07 43.16 -19.98
N ILE A 619 0.91 42.30 -20.27
CA ILE A 619 1.37 42.05 -21.65
C ILE A 619 0.33 41.20 -22.37
N THR A 620 -0.08 41.65 -23.56
CA THR A 620 -0.97 40.90 -24.45
C THR A 620 -0.21 40.23 -25.59
N PRO A 621 -0.70 39.08 -26.09
CA PRO A 621 -0.13 38.42 -27.25
C PRO A 621 -0.44 39.22 -28.52
N VAL A 622 0.27 38.91 -29.61
CA VAL A 622 0.06 39.59 -30.89
C VAL A 622 -1.34 39.22 -31.42
N PRO A 623 -2.23 40.20 -31.70
CA PRO A 623 -3.59 39.90 -32.17
C PRO A 623 -3.60 39.18 -33.53
N PRO A 624 -4.55 38.26 -33.77
CA PRO A 624 -4.63 37.46 -35.00
C PRO A 624 -4.98 38.29 -36.25
N ASP A 625 -5.42 39.53 -36.09
CA ASP A 625 -5.83 40.48 -37.14
C ASP A 625 -4.85 41.67 -37.30
N HIS A 626 -3.68 41.63 -36.63
CA HIS A 626 -2.75 42.75 -36.62
C HIS A 626 -2.08 42.98 -38.00
N GLY A 627 -2.30 44.16 -38.59
CA GLY A 627 -1.83 44.50 -39.95
C GLY A 627 -0.31 44.51 -40.15
N ASN A 628 0.47 44.74 -39.10
CA ASN A 628 1.94 44.57 -39.10
C ASN A 628 2.39 43.65 -37.97
N TYR A 629 2.11 42.36 -38.13
CA TYR A 629 2.30 41.32 -37.12
C TYR A 629 3.78 41.11 -36.73
N LEU A 630 4.75 41.37 -37.63
CA LEU A 630 6.18 41.27 -37.31
C LEU A 630 6.63 42.38 -36.36
N HIS A 631 6.23 43.62 -36.62
CA HIS A 631 6.53 44.74 -35.72
C HIS A 631 5.85 44.57 -34.35
N ALA A 632 4.62 44.04 -34.33
CA ALA A 632 3.93 43.71 -33.08
C ALA A 632 4.67 42.63 -32.29
N ALA A 633 5.19 41.59 -32.97
CA ALA A 633 5.98 40.55 -32.33
C ALA A 633 7.34 41.07 -31.79
N GLU A 634 8.03 41.95 -32.53
CA GLU A 634 9.23 42.63 -32.01
C GLU A 634 8.91 43.44 -30.75
N THR A 635 7.81 44.20 -30.77
CA THR A 635 7.37 45.01 -29.63
C THR A 635 7.02 44.13 -28.43
N PHE A 636 6.38 42.99 -28.68
CA PHE A 636 6.07 41.99 -27.67
C PHE A 636 7.34 41.48 -26.98
N PHE A 637 8.35 41.00 -27.71
CA PHE A 637 9.58 40.49 -27.12
C PHE A 637 10.34 41.56 -26.33
N ARG A 638 10.38 42.80 -26.84
CA ARG A 638 11.01 43.93 -26.13
C ARG A 638 10.29 44.26 -24.83
N ALA A 639 8.95 44.32 -24.85
CA ALA A 639 8.15 44.62 -23.68
C ALA A 639 8.28 43.54 -22.58
N VAL A 640 8.50 42.28 -22.97
CA VAL A 640 8.82 41.18 -22.05
C VAL A 640 10.23 41.35 -21.47
N ALA A 641 11.23 41.59 -22.33
CA ALA A 641 12.63 41.75 -21.91
C ALA A 641 12.83 42.92 -20.93
N GLU A 642 12.22 44.07 -21.21
CA GLU A 642 12.30 45.27 -20.36
C GLU A 642 11.73 45.02 -18.95
N ARG A 643 10.62 44.28 -18.84
CA ARG A 643 9.99 43.95 -17.55
C ARG A 643 10.76 42.90 -16.76
N LEU A 644 11.47 41.99 -17.45
CA LEU A 644 12.25 40.94 -16.79
C LEU A 644 13.62 41.43 -16.28
N HIS A 645 14.11 42.58 -16.76
CA HIS A 645 15.41 43.12 -16.38
C HIS A 645 15.57 43.27 -14.86
N PRO A 646 16.70 42.81 -14.26
CA PRO A 646 17.94 42.33 -14.90
C PRO A 646 17.95 40.84 -15.29
N THR A 647 16.88 40.10 -15.03
CA THR A 647 16.77 38.66 -15.33
C THR A 647 16.71 38.45 -16.83
N ARG A 648 17.49 37.49 -17.35
CA ARG A 648 17.45 37.12 -18.77
C ARG A 648 16.46 35.99 -19.01
N MET A 649 15.71 36.07 -20.12
CA MET A 649 14.81 35.00 -20.55
C MET A 649 15.49 34.06 -21.56
N VAL A 650 15.31 32.76 -21.37
CA VAL A 650 15.67 31.73 -22.34
C VAL A 650 14.42 30.96 -22.76
N LEU A 651 14.11 30.97 -24.05
CA LEU A 651 13.00 30.22 -24.63
C LEU A 651 13.47 28.84 -25.09
N LEU A 652 12.93 27.80 -24.46
CA LEU A 652 13.16 26.40 -24.80
C LEU A 652 12.06 25.95 -25.78
N LEU A 653 12.30 26.08 -27.08
CA LEU A 653 11.32 25.74 -28.12
C LEU A 653 11.38 24.24 -28.46
N ASP A 654 10.39 23.48 -27.99
CA ASP A 654 10.29 22.04 -28.26
C ASP A 654 9.61 21.78 -29.61
N GLU A 655 10.08 20.79 -30.37
CA GLU A 655 9.60 20.46 -31.72
C GLU A 655 9.68 21.64 -32.74
N PHE A 656 10.74 22.46 -32.66
CA PHE A 656 11.01 23.65 -33.51
C PHE A 656 10.82 23.46 -35.02
N HIS A 657 11.13 22.27 -35.53
CA HIS A 657 10.94 21.93 -36.94
C HIS A 657 9.49 22.11 -37.45
N LEU A 658 8.49 22.20 -36.57
CA LEU A 658 7.10 22.53 -36.91
C LEU A 658 6.93 23.98 -37.38
N LEU A 659 7.80 24.91 -36.97
CA LEU A 659 7.78 26.31 -37.41
C LEU A 659 8.46 26.53 -38.77
N VAL A 660 9.07 25.50 -39.35
CA VAL A 660 9.90 25.61 -40.55
C VAL A 660 9.12 25.12 -41.77
N SER A 661 8.76 26.03 -42.67
CA SER A 661 8.15 25.72 -43.95
C SER A 661 8.52 26.76 -45.02
N HIS A 662 8.13 26.49 -46.27
CA HIS A 662 8.16 27.49 -47.32
C HIS A 662 7.24 28.66 -46.94
N GLY A 663 7.82 29.84 -46.74
CA GLY A 663 7.08 31.06 -46.37
C GLY A 663 7.28 31.52 -44.93
N THR A 664 7.93 30.75 -44.05
CA THR A 664 8.18 31.17 -42.65
C THR A 664 9.44 32.02 -42.45
N LYS A 665 10.15 32.40 -43.53
CA LYS A 665 11.33 33.28 -43.50
C LYS A 665 11.17 34.48 -42.56
N PRO A 666 10.08 35.28 -42.62
CA PRO A 666 9.97 36.47 -41.78
C PRO A 666 9.93 36.15 -40.27
N LEU A 667 9.35 35.01 -39.89
CA LEU A 667 9.32 34.54 -38.51
C LEU A 667 10.70 34.04 -38.05
N LEU A 668 11.40 33.29 -38.90
CA LEU A 668 12.74 32.78 -38.59
C LEU A 668 13.76 33.93 -38.45
N ASP A 669 13.65 34.96 -39.30
CA ASP A 669 14.49 36.16 -39.21
C ASP A 669 14.12 37.01 -37.98
N LEU A 670 12.86 37.05 -37.57
CA LEU A 670 12.45 37.65 -36.30
C LEU A 670 13.10 36.95 -35.11
N ILE A 671 13.09 35.61 -35.08
CA ILE A 671 13.77 34.84 -34.02
C ILE A 671 15.27 35.16 -33.99
N ARG A 672 15.92 35.24 -35.15
CA ARG A 672 17.33 35.66 -35.27
C ARG A 672 17.53 37.06 -34.67
N LEU A 673 16.66 38.01 -35.00
CA LEU A 673 16.77 39.40 -34.55
C LEU A 673 16.61 39.52 -33.03
N VAL A 674 15.60 38.86 -32.45
CA VAL A 674 15.34 38.80 -31.02
C VAL A 674 16.54 38.17 -30.28
N HIS A 675 17.14 37.13 -30.85
CA HIS A 675 18.31 36.49 -30.28
C HIS A 675 19.55 37.40 -30.25
N GLN A 676 19.81 38.12 -31.35
CA GLN A 676 20.98 39.00 -31.48
C GLN A 676 20.89 40.27 -30.64
N ARG A 677 19.67 40.74 -30.34
CA ARG A 677 19.42 41.91 -29.49
C ARG A 677 19.45 41.59 -28.00
N ASP A 678 19.64 40.33 -27.62
CA ASP A 678 19.54 39.85 -26.23
C ASP A 678 18.14 40.06 -25.60
N ASP A 679 17.09 40.28 -26.41
CA ASP A 679 15.70 40.39 -25.95
C ASP A 679 15.21 39.04 -25.40
N ALA A 680 15.62 37.94 -26.04
CA ALA A 680 15.45 36.58 -25.53
C ALA A 680 16.51 35.65 -26.14
N TRP A 681 17.00 34.69 -25.36
CA TRP A 681 17.85 33.63 -25.89
C TRP A 681 17.05 32.38 -26.24
N PHE A 682 17.54 31.58 -27.19
CA PHE A 682 16.79 30.42 -27.68
C PHE A 682 17.60 29.13 -27.57
N ILE A 683 16.95 28.09 -27.06
CA ILE A 683 17.38 26.69 -27.18
C ILE A 683 16.24 25.97 -27.87
N MET A 684 16.53 25.25 -28.94
CA MET A 684 15.52 24.64 -29.80
C MET A 684 15.73 23.12 -29.84
N SER A 685 14.66 22.35 -29.97
CA SER A 685 14.73 20.91 -30.18
C SER A 685 13.96 20.47 -31.44
N GLY A 686 14.34 19.35 -32.05
CA GLY A 686 13.52 18.71 -33.07
C GLY A 686 14.09 17.41 -33.60
N TRP A 687 13.40 16.77 -34.55
CA TRP A 687 13.89 15.53 -35.15
C TRP A 687 14.56 15.73 -36.51
N LYS A 688 14.24 16.82 -37.22
CA LYS A 688 14.90 17.16 -38.49
C LYS A 688 16.33 17.61 -38.23
N ARG A 689 17.25 17.19 -39.09
CA ARG A 689 18.62 17.71 -39.06
C ARG A 689 18.65 19.16 -39.57
N PRO A 690 19.64 19.97 -39.17
CA PRO A 690 19.76 21.37 -39.58
C PRO A 690 19.78 21.56 -41.11
N GLU A 691 20.37 20.60 -41.84
CA GLU A 691 20.44 20.63 -43.31
C GLU A 691 19.03 20.57 -43.92
N ILE A 692 18.16 19.70 -43.37
CA ILE A 692 16.77 19.54 -43.81
C ILE A 692 15.94 20.79 -43.46
N ILE A 693 16.21 21.40 -42.30
CA ILE A 693 15.59 22.68 -41.91
C ILE A 693 15.96 23.77 -42.91
N ARG A 694 17.23 23.83 -43.32
CA ARG A 694 17.73 24.79 -44.30
C ARG A 694 17.14 24.53 -45.69
N GLU A 695 16.99 23.29 -46.11
CA GLU A 695 16.33 22.93 -47.36
C GLU A 695 14.84 23.32 -47.39
N ALA A 696 14.14 23.21 -46.25
CA ALA A 696 12.73 23.57 -46.15
C ALA A 696 12.48 25.10 -46.17
N CYS A 697 13.49 25.91 -45.88
CA CYS A 697 13.41 27.37 -45.94
C CYS A 697 14.77 27.97 -46.33
N PRO A 698 15.22 27.83 -47.58
CA PRO A 698 16.60 28.17 -48.00
C PRO A 698 16.88 29.68 -47.95
N GLU A 699 15.84 30.49 -47.98
CA GLU A 699 15.90 31.95 -47.93
C GLU A 699 16.18 32.50 -46.52
N THR A 700 16.15 31.68 -45.47
CA THR A 700 16.31 32.14 -44.07
C THR A 700 17.76 32.51 -43.75
N GLU A 701 17.96 33.60 -42.99
CA GLU A 701 19.28 33.96 -42.46
C GLU A 701 19.54 33.35 -41.07
N LEU A 702 18.56 32.67 -40.49
CA LEU A 702 18.69 32.03 -39.18
C LEU A 702 19.71 30.87 -39.27
N SER A 703 20.88 31.11 -38.69
CA SER A 703 21.89 30.06 -38.48
C SER A 703 21.65 29.39 -37.13
N LEU A 704 21.65 28.06 -37.11
CA LEU A 704 21.54 27.24 -35.91
C LEU A 704 22.90 26.63 -35.58
N GLN A 705 23.23 26.53 -34.30
CA GLN A 705 24.35 25.72 -33.84
C GLN A 705 23.84 24.32 -33.51
N PRO A 706 24.15 23.31 -34.34
CA PRO A 706 23.53 22.01 -34.20
C PRO A 706 24.27 21.13 -33.20
N HIS A 707 23.50 20.39 -32.41
CA HIS A 707 24.03 19.39 -31.49
C HIS A 707 23.16 18.13 -31.55
N ALA A 708 23.77 17.00 -31.91
CA ALA A 708 23.07 15.74 -32.10
C ALA A 708 22.83 15.04 -30.75
N ILE A 709 21.59 14.62 -30.50
CA ILE A 709 21.20 13.80 -29.36
C ILE A 709 21.06 12.35 -29.85
N ASP A 710 22.10 11.55 -29.62
CA ASP A 710 22.18 10.16 -30.06
C ASP A 710 21.77 9.14 -28.97
N PHE A 711 21.80 7.83 -29.23
CA PHE A 711 21.50 6.79 -28.24
C PHE A 711 22.51 6.75 -27.08
N LEU A 712 22.12 6.12 -25.98
CA LEU A 712 22.96 6.00 -24.79
C LEU A 712 24.09 4.99 -25.03
N PRO A 713 25.33 5.29 -24.65
CA PRO A 713 26.39 4.29 -24.62
C PRO A 713 26.13 3.26 -23.52
N MET A 714 26.77 2.09 -23.63
CA MET A 714 26.63 0.96 -22.69
C MET A 714 26.80 1.39 -21.22
N GLU A 715 27.83 2.18 -20.92
CA GLU A 715 28.11 2.67 -19.56
C GLU A 715 26.94 3.51 -19.00
N THR A 716 26.32 4.34 -19.84
CA THR A 716 25.15 5.11 -19.45
C THR A 716 23.92 4.23 -19.28
N VAL A 717 23.72 3.20 -20.13
CA VAL A 717 22.64 2.22 -19.94
C VAL A 717 22.79 1.49 -18.61
N ALA A 718 24.01 1.09 -18.24
CA ALA A 718 24.28 0.49 -16.93
C ALA A 718 23.83 1.41 -15.78
N ARG A 719 24.15 2.71 -15.88
CA ARG A 719 23.76 3.72 -14.88
C ARG A 719 22.25 3.93 -14.83
N VAL A 720 21.57 4.03 -15.98
CA VAL A 720 20.10 4.14 -16.04
C VAL A 720 19.45 2.96 -15.32
N LEU A 721 19.96 1.74 -15.52
CA LEU A 721 19.39 0.54 -14.91
C LEU A 721 19.74 0.38 -13.42
N ARG A 722 20.91 0.83 -12.97
CA ARG A 722 21.38 0.53 -11.61
C ARG A 722 21.17 1.66 -10.61
N GLU A 723 21.38 2.92 -10.99
CA GLU A 723 21.35 4.03 -10.04
C GLU A 723 19.97 4.26 -9.39
N PRO A 724 18.83 4.19 -10.13
CA PRO A 724 17.51 4.28 -9.52
C PRO A 724 17.21 3.11 -8.56
N MET A 725 17.87 1.97 -8.76
CA MET A 725 17.67 0.71 -8.03
C MET A 725 18.67 0.47 -6.90
N ALA A 726 19.62 1.38 -6.65
CA ALA A 726 20.72 1.14 -5.71
C ALA A 726 20.28 0.74 -4.28
N ASN A 727 19.07 1.16 -3.88
CA ASN A 727 18.52 0.90 -2.54
C ASN A 727 17.38 -0.13 -2.53
N SER A 728 17.01 -0.73 -3.67
CA SER A 728 15.87 -1.66 -3.76
C SER A 728 16.25 -3.11 -3.43
N GLY A 729 17.54 -3.44 -3.37
CA GLY A 729 18.00 -4.83 -3.22
C GLY A 729 17.87 -5.66 -4.50
N ILE A 730 17.51 -5.05 -5.64
CA ILE A 730 17.51 -5.70 -6.94
C ILE A 730 18.94 -5.76 -7.50
N GLU A 731 19.40 -6.95 -7.87
CA GLU A 731 20.65 -7.17 -8.57
C GLU A 731 20.43 -7.11 -10.10
N ILE A 732 21.27 -6.33 -10.78
CA ILE A 732 21.28 -6.20 -12.24
C ILE A 732 22.70 -6.48 -12.74
N PRO A 733 23.01 -7.74 -13.10
CA PRO A 733 24.35 -8.15 -13.50
C PRO A 733 24.75 -7.56 -14.86
N ASP A 734 26.06 -7.54 -15.16
CA ASP A 734 26.58 -6.93 -16.40
C ASP A 734 26.01 -7.58 -17.66
N GLU A 735 25.79 -8.89 -17.64
CA GLU A 735 25.22 -9.64 -18.75
C GLU A 735 23.79 -9.18 -19.07
N ALA A 736 23.02 -8.76 -18.05
CA ALA A 736 21.67 -8.22 -18.26
C ALA A 736 21.74 -6.82 -18.88
N VAL A 737 22.67 -5.98 -18.45
CA VAL A 737 22.93 -4.66 -19.03
C VAL A 737 23.38 -4.80 -20.50
N GLU A 738 24.32 -5.70 -20.77
CA GLU A 738 24.78 -6.01 -22.12
C GLU A 738 23.63 -6.47 -23.00
N ARG A 739 22.71 -7.27 -22.44
CA ARG A 739 21.52 -7.73 -23.16
C ARG A 739 20.56 -6.58 -23.47
N VAL A 740 20.32 -5.67 -22.52
CA VAL A 740 19.51 -4.47 -22.76
C VAL A 740 20.14 -3.62 -23.86
N GLN A 741 21.46 -3.40 -23.83
CA GLN A 741 22.16 -2.65 -24.87
C GLN A 741 22.07 -3.35 -26.24
N LEU A 742 22.23 -4.67 -26.30
CA LEU A 742 22.10 -5.43 -27.54
C LEU A 742 20.69 -5.29 -28.14
N GLN A 743 19.67 -5.40 -27.29
CA GLN A 743 18.28 -5.33 -27.72
C GLN A 743 17.88 -3.92 -28.18
N THR A 744 18.30 -2.89 -27.45
CA THR A 744 17.82 -1.51 -27.63
C THR A 744 18.78 -0.59 -28.39
N ALA A 745 20.03 -1.00 -28.58
CA ALA A 745 21.16 -0.15 -28.97
C ALA A 745 21.34 1.10 -28.08
N GLY A 746 20.80 1.09 -26.86
CA GLY A 746 20.82 2.22 -25.95
C GLY A 746 19.76 3.29 -26.24
N ASN A 747 18.72 2.99 -27.01
CA ASN A 747 17.59 3.90 -27.17
C ASN A 747 16.94 4.18 -25.79
N PRO A 748 16.96 5.42 -25.27
CA PRO A 748 16.49 5.72 -23.92
C PRO A 748 15.07 5.25 -23.63
N TYR A 749 14.16 5.36 -24.62
CA TYR A 749 12.78 4.92 -24.46
C TYR A 749 12.66 3.42 -24.28
N HIS A 750 13.33 2.65 -25.13
CA HIS A 750 13.31 1.19 -25.04
C HIS A 750 14.06 0.68 -23.81
N VAL A 751 15.15 1.34 -23.41
CA VAL A 751 15.88 1.04 -22.17
C VAL A 751 14.94 1.24 -20.97
N ALA A 752 14.29 2.39 -20.86
CA ALA A 752 13.35 2.68 -19.77
C ALA A 752 12.14 1.73 -19.76
N LYS A 753 11.58 1.43 -20.93
CA LYS A 753 10.44 0.50 -21.06
C LYS A 753 10.82 -0.93 -20.67
N LEU A 754 11.98 -1.43 -21.11
CA LEU A 754 12.48 -2.74 -20.68
C LEU A 754 12.80 -2.76 -19.18
N ALA A 755 13.39 -1.70 -18.63
CA ALA A 755 13.68 -1.59 -17.20
C ALA A 755 12.39 -1.65 -16.37
N TRP A 756 11.38 -0.87 -16.76
CA TRP A 756 10.06 -0.87 -16.13
C TRP A 756 9.41 -2.26 -16.17
N LEU A 757 9.37 -2.88 -17.34
CA LEU A 757 8.80 -4.23 -17.51
C LEU A 757 9.58 -5.28 -16.71
N SER A 758 10.90 -5.14 -16.60
CA SER A 758 11.73 -6.07 -15.85
C SER A 758 11.43 -5.99 -14.36
N VAL A 759 11.28 -4.79 -13.78
CA VAL A 759 10.90 -4.63 -12.37
C VAL A 759 9.51 -5.21 -12.10
N ASN A 760 8.53 -4.95 -12.98
CA ASN A 760 7.20 -5.53 -12.81
C ASN A 760 7.20 -7.06 -12.93
N ARG A 761 8.04 -7.60 -13.82
CA ARG A 761 8.23 -9.05 -13.93
C ARG A 761 8.89 -9.62 -12.68
N LEU A 762 9.89 -8.93 -12.11
CA LEU A 762 10.48 -9.31 -10.83
C LEU A 762 9.46 -9.32 -9.70
N ASN A 763 8.59 -8.29 -9.63
CA ASN A 763 7.49 -8.23 -8.68
C ASN A 763 6.53 -9.41 -8.87
N ALA A 764 6.11 -9.69 -10.11
CA ALA A 764 5.20 -10.79 -10.44
C ALA A 764 5.80 -12.19 -10.21
N GLN A 765 7.12 -12.33 -10.32
CA GLN A 765 7.83 -13.61 -10.15
C GLN A 765 8.52 -13.74 -8.80
N HIS A 766 8.41 -12.72 -7.94
CA HIS A 766 9.04 -12.65 -6.63
C HIS A 766 10.56 -12.92 -6.66
N ARG A 767 11.26 -12.31 -7.62
CA ARG A 767 12.71 -12.45 -7.81
C ARG A 767 13.43 -11.13 -7.57
N THR A 768 14.66 -11.20 -7.08
CA THR A 768 15.51 -10.02 -6.82
C THR A 768 16.58 -9.79 -7.90
N ILE A 769 16.67 -10.63 -8.93
CA ILE A 769 17.71 -10.53 -9.96
C ILE A 769 17.10 -10.50 -11.37
N ILE A 770 17.42 -9.44 -12.12
CA ILE A 770 17.09 -9.32 -13.54
C ILE A 770 18.10 -10.15 -14.33
N THR A 771 17.64 -11.15 -15.08
CA THR A 771 18.54 -12.01 -15.87
C THR A 771 18.53 -11.60 -17.35
N PRO A 772 19.58 -11.95 -18.13
CA PRO A 772 19.59 -11.73 -19.58
C PRO A 772 18.39 -12.37 -20.30
N HIS A 773 17.90 -13.51 -19.79
CA HIS A 773 16.75 -14.20 -20.35
C HIS A 773 15.46 -13.38 -20.19
N ASP A 774 15.25 -12.73 -19.04
CA ASP A 774 14.11 -11.83 -18.82
C ASP A 774 14.08 -10.71 -19.87
N ILE A 775 15.25 -10.14 -20.16
CA ILE A 775 15.41 -9.08 -21.17
C ILE A 775 15.07 -9.58 -22.57
N ASP A 776 15.55 -10.77 -22.96
CA ASP A 776 15.29 -11.34 -24.28
C ASP A 776 13.80 -11.65 -24.50
N GLU A 777 13.11 -12.19 -23.49
CA GLU A 777 11.67 -12.44 -23.56
C GLU A 777 10.88 -11.14 -23.69
N LEU A 778 11.14 -10.16 -22.81
CA LEU A 778 10.43 -8.89 -22.82
C LEU A 778 10.70 -8.12 -24.12
N ALA A 779 11.94 -8.13 -24.63
CA ALA A 779 12.26 -7.55 -25.93
C ALA A 779 11.53 -8.26 -27.09
N GLY A 780 11.38 -9.59 -27.00
CA GLY A 780 10.61 -10.38 -27.97
C GLY A 780 9.12 -9.99 -28.00
N LEU A 781 8.53 -9.74 -26.84
CA LEU A 781 7.15 -9.23 -26.72
C LEU A 781 7.03 -7.81 -27.31
N LEU A 782 7.94 -6.91 -26.92
CA LEU A 782 7.94 -5.53 -27.43
C LEU A 782 8.16 -5.45 -28.95
N ALA A 783 8.94 -6.38 -29.52
CA ALA A 783 9.15 -6.47 -30.97
C ALA A 783 7.93 -6.98 -31.75
N ARG A 784 6.92 -7.57 -31.09
CA ARG A 784 5.66 -8.01 -31.74
C ARG A 784 4.58 -6.92 -31.69
N ASP A 785 4.67 -6.02 -30.73
CA ASP A 785 3.75 -4.89 -30.59
C ASP A 785 4.11 -3.79 -31.60
N GLU A 786 3.19 -3.54 -32.54
CA GLU A 786 3.39 -2.57 -33.62
C GLU A 786 3.54 -1.13 -33.12
N GLY A 787 2.97 -0.80 -31.96
CA GLY A 787 2.99 0.54 -31.38
C GLY A 787 4.39 0.99 -30.95
N ASN A 788 5.28 0.07 -30.58
CA ASN A 788 6.61 0.38 -30.05
C ASN A 788 7.52 1.09 -31.06
N PHE A 789 7.55 0.57 -32.29
CA PHE A 789 8.37 1.12 -33.37
C PHE A 789 7.58 2.01 -34.32
N GLY A 790 6.28 1.75 -34.52
CA GLY A 790 5.40 2.54 -35.39
C GLY A 790 5.15 3.97 -34.91
N ALA A 791 5.24 4.22 -33.60
CA ALA A 791 5.17 5.56 -33.02
C ALA A 791 6.55 6.24 -32.84
N SER A 792 7.66 5.57 -33.21
CA SER A 792 9.03 6.04 -32.99
C SER A 792 9.88 5.95 -34.26
N SER A 793 10.95 5.14 -34.24
CA SER A 793 11.98 5.02 -35.28
C SER A 793 11.51 4.46 -36.62
N PHE A 794 10.36 3.76 -36.66
CA PHE A 794 9.76 3.21 -37.88
C PHE A 794 8.41 3.88 -38.23
N SER A 795 8.19 5.10 -37.75
CA SER A 795 6.97 5.84 -38.03
C SER A 795 6.88 6.29 -39.50
N PRO A 796 5.68 6.29 -40.13
CA PRO A 796 5.46 6.86 -41.47
C PRO A 796 5.80 8.34 -41.59
N LEU A 797 5.93 9.05 -40.46
CA LEU A 797 6.38 10.44 -40.40
C LEU A 797 7.87 10.63 -40.59
N ILE A 798 8.63 9.59 -40.25
CA ILE A 798 10.07 9.60 -40.36
C ILE A 798 10.47 8.91 -41.66
N LEU A 799 9.79 7.82 -42.03
CA LEU A 799 10.12 7.01 -43.19
C LEU A 799 8.98 6.99 -44.21
N ASN A 800 9.31 7.23 -45.47
CA ASN A 800 8.41 6.99 -46.59
C ASN A 800 8.33 5.49 -46.92
N SER A 801 7.40 5.11 -47.79
CA SER A 801 7.15 3.71 -48.16
C SER A 801 8.35 3.01 -48.80
N ASP A 802 9.21 3.73 -49.52
CA ASP A 802 10.41 3.17 -50.15
C ASP A 802 11.49 2.87 -49.11
N GLU A 803 11.69 3.79 -48.16
CA GLU A 803 12.63 3.64 -47.06
C GLU A 803 12.19 2.52 -46.10
N GLN A 804 10.90 2.39 -45.81
CA GLN A 804 10.36 1.28 -45.03
C GLN A 804 10.62 -0.06 -45.73
N ARG A 805 10.37 -0.15 -47.04
CA ARG A 805 10.67 -1.35 -47.84
C ARG A 805 12.16 -1.66 -47.87
N ALA A 806 13.02 -0.65 -47.97
CA ALA A 806 14.46 -0.82 -47.95
C ALA A 806 14.96 -1.31 -46.58
N ALA A 807 14.46 -0.74 -45.48
CA ALA A 807 14.80 -1.17 -44.13
C ALA A 807 14.37 -2.63 -43.86
N MET A 808 13.17 -3.00 -44.34
CA MET A 808 12.71 -4.38 -44.32
C MET A 808 13.59 -5.30 -45.19
N LYS A 809 13.93 -4.90 -46.42
CA LYS A 809 14.85 -5.68 -47.25
C LYS A 809 16.22 -5.85 -46.58
N PHE A 810 16.71 -4.82 -45.91
CA PHE A 810 17.97 -4.84 -45.15
C PHE A 810 17.89 -5.81 -43.96
N SER A 811 16.78 -5.85 -43.21
CA SER A 811 16.62 -6.77 -42.08
C SER A 811 16.58 -8.25 -42.50
N ARG A 812 16.15 -8.58 -43.73
CA ARG A 812 16.22 -9.96 -44.28
C ARG A 812 17.65 -10.47 -44.43
N LEU A 813 18.59 -9.57 -44.70
CA LEU A 813 19.99 -9.91 -44.92
C LEU A 813 20.75 -10.16 -43.63
N LEU A 814 20.16 -9.78 -42.49
CA LEU A 814 20.67 -10.03 -41.16
C LEU A 814 20.05 -11.34 -40.64
N SER A 815 20.66 -12.49 -40.91
CA SER A 815 20.13 -13.80 -40.49
C SER A 815 20.96 -14.45 -39.37
N GLY A 816 20.28 -15.12 -38.43
CA GLY A 816 20.92 -15.85 -37.32
C GLY A 816 21.66 -14.92 -36.33
N GLU A 817 22.94 -15.21 -36.08
CA GLU A 817 23.82 -14.39 -35.22
C GLU A 817 24.45 -13.20 -35.96
N GLN A 818 24.26 -13.10 -37.29
CA GLN A 818 24.89 -12.08 -38.11
C GLN A 818 24.12 -10.75 -38.01
N MET A 819 24.51 -9.95 -37.01
CA MET A 819 23.94 -8.62 -36.76
C MET A 819 24.59 -7.50 -37.57
N VAL A 820 25.65 -7.77 -38.35
CA VAL A 820 26.40 -6.77 -39.12
C VAL A 820 26.57 -7.24 -40.57
N LEU A 821 26.27 -6.35 -41.52
CA LEU A 821 26.43 -6.58 -42.95
C LEU A 821 27.57 -5.74 -43.51
N PRO A 822 28.55 -6.31 -44.25
CA PRO A 822 29.62 -5.53 -44.88
C PRO A 822 29.06 -4.40 -45.76
N ILE A 823 29.68 -3.21 -45.72
CA ILE A 823 29.19 -2.01 -46.44
C ILE A 823 28.97 -2.29 -47.94
N ALA A 824 29.86 -3.03 -48.59
CA ALA A 824 29.74 -3.36 -50.01
C ALA A 824 28.45 -4.16 -50.31
N GLN A 825 28.14 -5.16 -49.47
CA GLN A 825 26.92 -5.98 -49.61
C GLN A 825 25.66 -5.17 -49.29
N ALA A 826 25.75 -4.29 -48.28
CA ALA A 826 24.67 -3.38 -47.94
C ALA A 826 24.35 -2.41 -49.10
N MET A 827 25.39 -1.86 -49.75
CA MET A 827 25.24 -0.98 -50.92
C MET A 827 24.65 -1.72 -52.12
N GLU A 828 25.06 -2.96 -52.37
CA GLU A 828 24.50 -3.81 -53.44
C GLU A 828 23.01 -4.11 -53.19
N ALA A 829 22.63 -4.34 -51.94
CA ALA A 829 21.27 -4.74 -51.59
C ALA A 829 20.23 -3.62 -51.67
N ILE A 830 20.52 -2.44 -51.13
CA ILE A 830 19.54 -1.35 -50.98
C ILE A 830 19.96 -0.05 -51.69
N GLY A 831 21.18 0.02 -52.24
CA GLY A 831 21.72 1.21 -52.89
C GLY A 831 22.38 2.18 -51.91
N SER A 832 23.42 2.88 -52.40
CA SER A 832 24.21 3.82 -51.59
C SER A 832 23.41 5.00 -51.05
N GLN A 833 22.52 5.57 -51.88
CA GLN A 833 21.70 6.71 -51.49
C GLN A 833 20.70 6.35 -50.38
N MET A 834 20.05 5.19 -50.48
CA MET A 834 19.11 4.70 -49.48
C MET A 834 19.81 4.36 -48.17
N LEU A 835 21.02 3.81 -48.24
CA LEU A 835 21.84 3.53 -47.06
C LEU A 835 22.18 4.82 -46.30
N ILE A 836 22.56 5.89 -47.02
CA ILE A 836 22.76 7.22 -46.43
C ILE A 836 21.47 7.75 -45.81
N GLN A 837 20.32 7.61 -46.48
CA GLN A 837 19.02 8.06 -45.96
C GLN A 837 18.62 7.34 -44.67
N LEU A 838 18.78 6.01 -44.60
CA LEU A 838 18.48 5.22 -43.41
C LEU A 838 19.45 5.51 -42.25
N GLU A 839 20.72 5.78 -42.54
CA GLU A 839 21.70 6.23 -41.55
C GLU A 839 21.32 7.62 -41.01
N GLN A 840 20.92 8.53 -41.91
CA GLN A 840 20.52 9.88 -41.54
C GLN A 840 19.29 9.89 -40.60
N LYS A 841 18.42 8.89 -40.75
CA LYS A 841 17.20 8.67 -39.95
C LYS A 841 17.39 7.73 -38.76
N TYR A 842 18.65 7.38 -38.43
CA TYR A 842 19.04 6.60 -37.26
C TYR A 842 18.43 5.18 -37.21
N LEU A 843 18.15 4.57 -38.37
CA LEU A 843 17.77 3.14 -38.41
C LEU A 843 18.97 2.22 -38.47
N ILE A 844 20.02 2.66 -39.16
CA ILE A 844 21.27 1.92 -39.28
C ILE A 844 22.42 2.70 -38.68
N GLU A 845 23.47 1.97 -38.30
CA GLU A 845 24.74 2.55 -37.88
C GLU A 845 25.92 1.84 -38.52
N LYS A 846 26.98 2.62 -38.74
CA LYS A 846 28.28 2.09 -39.12
C LYS A 846 28.95 1.51 -37.88
N CYS A 847 29.49 0.32 -38.01
CA CYS A 847 30.22 -0.36 -36.95
C CYS A 847 31.48 -1.03 -37.54
N PRO A 848 32.47 -1.39 -36.70
CA PRO A 848 33.63 -2.14 -37.17
C PRO A 848 33.17 -3.40 -37.91
N GLY A 849 33.55 -3.52 -39.19
CA GLY A 849 33.16 -4.65 -40.04
C GLY A 849 31.94 -4.44 -40.95
N GLY A 850 31.18 -3.34 -40.82
CA GLY A 850 30.06 -3.08 -41.72
C GLY A 850 29.01 -2.10 -41.22
N VAL A 851 27.75 -2.40 -41.52
CA VAL A 851 26.56 -1.63 -41.18
C VAL A 851 25.55 -2.57 -40.52
N ARG A 852 24.87 -2.08 -39.49
CA ARG A 852 23.82 -2.84 -38.79
C ARG A 852 22.58 -2.00 -38.54
N LEU A 853 21.46 -2.66 -38.29
CA LEU A 853 20.30 -2.01 -37.68
C LEU A 853 20.61 -1.66 -36.23
N ARG A 854 20.07 -0.52 -35.79
CA ARG A 854 20.24 -0.06 -34.40
C ARG A 854 19.35 -0.86 -33.45
N GLY A 855 19.90 -1.98 -32.98
CA GLY A 855 19.32 -2.84 -31.96
C GLY A 855 18.72 -4.13 -32.52
N LYS A 856 18.87 -5.22 -31.76
CA LYS A 856 18.29 -6.53 -32.11
C LYS A 856 16.77 -6.50 -32.10
N MET A 857 16.15 -5.76 -31.17
CA MET A 857 14.69 -5.67 -31.06
C MET A 857 14.04 -5.06 -32.32
N LEU A 858 14.66 -4.02 -32.90
CA LEU A 858 14.22 -3.43 -34.17
C LEU A 858 14.38 -4.41 -35.34
N THR A 859 15.46 -5.18 -35.36
CA THR A 859 15.70 -6.21 -36.38
C THR A 859 14.61 -7.28 -36.33
N THR A 860 14.31 -7.79 -35.14
CA THR A 860 13.22 -8.76 -34.90
C THR A 860 11.87 -8.19 -35.31
N TYR A 861 11.56 -6.94 -34.96
CA TYR A 861 10.32 -6.28 -35.37
C TYR A 861 10.14 -6.25 -36.89
N LEU A 862 11.19 -5.82 -37.62
CA LEU A 862 11.15 -5.77 -39.08
C LEU A 862 11.03 -7.17 -39.71
N GLN A 863 11.72 -8.17 -39.15
CA GLN A 863 11.63 -9.56 -39.61
C GLN A 863 10.24 -10.16 -39.37
N ASN A 864 9.61 -9.88 -38.23
CA ASN A 864 8.23 -10.33 -37.95
C ASN A 864 7.25 -9.77 -38.98
N ARG A 865 7.40 -8.49 -39.36
CA ARG A 865 6.57 -7.88 -40.42
C ARG A 865 6.79 -8.48 -41.81
N LEU A 866 7.96 -9.06 -42.05
CA LEU A 866 8.29 -9.68 -43.34
C LEU A 866 7.88 -11.14 -43.46
N ASN A 867 7.85 -11.84 -42.33
CA ASN A 867 7.45 -13.24 -42.21
C ASN A 867 5.95 -13.39 -41.89
N ALA A 868 5.25 -12.29 -41.64
CA ALA A 868 3.80 -12.27 -41.74
C ALA A 868 3.44 -12.76 -43.15
N PRO A 869 2.75 -13.90 -43.31
CA PRO A 869 2.37 -14.36 -44.63
C PRO A 869 1.61 -13.23 -45.34
N GLU A 870 1.84 -13.07 -46.65
CA GLU A 870 0.80 -12.52 -47.54
C GLU A 870 -0.37 -13.53 -47.52
N GLY A 871 -1.05 -13.59 -46.38
CA GLY A 871 -2.31 -14.29 -46.27
C GLY A 871 -3.34 -13.53 -47.10
N PRO A 872 -4.47 -14.17 -47.45
CA PRO A 872 -5.67 -13.39 -47.76
C PRO A 872 -5.84 -12.37 -46.62
N PRO A 873 -6.33 -11.15 -46.90
CA PRO A 873 -6.37 -10.06 -45.93
C PRO A 873 -6.78 -10.65 -44.59
N LEU A 874 -5.90 -10.50 -43.57
CA LEU A 874 -6.13 -10.98 -42.21
C LEU A 874 -7.61 -10.79 -41.95
N GLN A 875 -8.38 -11.89 -41.90
CA GLN A 875 -9.73 -11.76 -41.41
C GLN A 875 -9.53 -11.16 -40.01
N PRO A 876 -10.01 -9.93 -39.77
CA PRO A 876 -9.77 -9.29 -38.51
C PRO A 876 -10.30 -10.27 -37.48
N THR A 877 -9.46 -10.63 -36.50
CA THR A 877 -10.01 -11.05 -35.21
C THR A 877 -11.08 -10.02 -34.91
N ALA A 878 -12.34 -10.42 -34.92
CA ALA A 878 -13.46 -9.48 -34.83
C ALA A 878 -13.16 -8.55 -33.66
N LYS A 879 -12.93 -7.26 -33.96
CA LYS A 879 -12.46 -6.29 -32.98
C LYS A 879 -13.39 -6.34 -31.76
N SER A 880 -12.86 -6.24 -30.55
CA SER A 880 -13.73 -6.15 -29.38
C SER A 880 -14.42 -4.79 -29.37
N VAL A 881 -15.75 -4.77 -29.23
CA VAL A 881 -16.56 -3.55 -29.27
C VAL A 881 -17.22 -3.34 -27.91
N GLY A 882 -17.08 -2.16 -27.34
CA GLY A 882 -17.85 -1.71 -26.19
C GLY A 882 -18.83 -0.63 -26.61
N ILE A 883 -20.12 -0.80 -26.34
CA ILE A 883 -21.15 0.22 -26.58
C ILE A 883 -21.66 0.78 -25.25
N PHE A 884 -21.69 2.11 -25.15
CA PHE A 884 -22.03 2.87 -23.95
C PHE A 884 -23.09 3.90 -24.31
N VAL A 885 -24.24 3.80 -23.67
CA VAL A 885 -25.47 4.47 -24.09
C VAL A 885 -25.95 5.39 -22.98
N ASP A 886 -26.02 6.69 -23.28
CA ASP A 886 -26.79 7.65 -22.46
C ASP A 886 -28.25 7.61 -22.92
N VAL A 887 -29.10 6.98 -22.10
CA VAL A 887 -30.50 6.70 -22.48
C VAL A 887 -31.29 8.00 -22.61
N GLU A 888 -31.01 9.01 -21.79
CA GLU A 888 -31.79 10.25 -21.72
C GLU A 888 -31.72 11.03 -23.04
N ASN A 889 -30.54 11.01 -23.64
CA ASN A 889 -30.29 11.70 -24.90
C ASN A 889 -30.86 10.95 -26.11
N ILE A 890 -31.23 9.67 -25.99
CA ILE A 890 -31.69 8.86 -27.12
C ILE A 890 -33.21 8.71 -27.13
N VAL A 891 -33.87 8.64 -25.97
CA VAL A 891 -35.33 8.40 -25.90
C VAL A 891 -36.12 9.43 -26.73
N SER A 892 -35.66 10.68 -26.77
CA SER A 892 -36.27 11.75 -27.57
C SER A 892 -35.95 11.69 -29.08
N MET A 893 -34.96 10.88 -29.48
CA MET A 893 -34.45 10.74 -30.84
C MET A 893 -34.97 9.48 -31.57
N ILE A 894 -35.71 8.60 -30.88
CA ILE A 894 -36.30 7.40 -31.49
C ILE A 894 -37.37 7.80 -32.52
N PRO A 895 -37.26 7.37 -33.79
CA PRO A 895 -38.20 7.76 -34.85
C PRO A 895 -39.65 7.35 -34.56
N SER A 896 -40.59 8.19 -35.00
CA SER A 896 -42.03 7.93 -34.89
C SER A 896 -42.42 6.69 -35.71
N GLY A 897 -42.53 5.53 -35.07
CA GLY A 897 -42.85 4.25 -35.72
C GLY A 897 -41.88 3.10 -35.39
N VAL A 898 -40.76 3.37 -34.73
CA VAL A 898 -39.86 2.35 -34.19
C VAL A 898 -40.17 2.14 -32.70
N SER A 899 -40.36 0.89 -32.27
CA SER A 899 -40.55 0.62 -30.83
C SER A 899 -39.23 0.85 -30.08
N HIS A 900 -39.28 1.22 -28.80
CA HIS A 900 -38.07 1.42 -28.00
C HIS A 900 -37.20 0.15 -27.99
N GLN A 901 -37.83 -1.01 -27.89
CA GLN A 901 -37.15 -2.30 -27.92
C GLN A 901 -36.43 -2.55 -29.27
N ASP A 902 -37.06 -2.23 -30.39
CA ASP A 902 -36.44 -2.37 -31.71
C ASP A 902 -35.30 -1.37 -31.91
N ALA A 903 -35.46 -0.15 -31.39
CA ALA A 903 -34.41 0.87 -31.40
C ALA A 903 -33.14 0.42 -30.66
N TRP A 904 -33.29 -0.19 -29.47
CA TRP A 904 -32.16 -0.73 -28.70
C TRP A 904 -31.49 -1.93 -29.40
N LYS A 905 -32.27 -2.83 -29.99
CA LYS A 905 -31.73 -3.94 -30.79
C LYS A 905 -30.95 -3.44 -32.00
N ASN A 906 -31.45 -2.40 -32.69
CA ASN A 906 -30.76 -1.81 -33.83
C ASN A 906 -29.39 -1.21 -33.42
N LEU A 907 -29.26 -0.62 -32.23
CA LEU A 907 -27.97 -0.14 -31.71
C LEU A 907 -26.95 -1.28 -31.47
N LEU A 908 -27.40 -2.42 -30.93
CA LEU A 908 -26.51 -3.58 -30.76
C LEU A 908 -26.09 -4.17 -32.11
N VAL A 909 -27.03 -4.30 -33.05
CA VAL A 909 -26.73 -4.76 -34.43
C VAL A 909 -25.75 -3.79 -35.11
N TYR A 910 -25.89 -2.49 -34.87
CA TYR A 910 -24.93 -1.49 -35.34
C TYR A 910 -23.54 -1.73 -34.74
N ALA A 911 -23.44 -1.97 -33.43
CA ALA A 911 -22.17 -2.25 -32.75
C ALA A 911 -21.51 -3.56 -33.25
N GLU A 912 -22.31 -4.61 -33.45
CA GLU A 912 -21.88 -5.90 -34.00
C GLU A 912 -21.30 -5.76 -35.42
N GLY A 913 -21.73 -4.75 -36.17
CA GLY A 913 -21.17 -4.41 -37.48
C GLY A 913 -19.68 -4.06 -37.45
N PHE A 914 -19.14 -3.70 -36.29
CA PHE A 914 -17.72 -3.34 -36.11
C PHE A 914 -16.88 -4.42 -35.45
N GLY A 915 -17.50 -5.47 -34.91
CA GLY A 915 -16.80 -6.58 -34.28
C GLY A 915 -17.62 -7.28 -33.19
N ARG A 916 -16.95 -8.05 -32.32
CA ARG A 916 -17.62 -8.77 -31.23
C ARG A 916 -17.90 -7.80 -30.09
N VAL A 917 -19.18 -7.57 -29.78
CA VAL A 917 -19.57 -6.78 -28.61
C VAL A 917 -19.16 -7.52 -27.33
N VAL A 918 -18.28 -6.90 -26.54
CA VAL A 918 -17.77 -7.42 -25.26
C VAL A 918 -18.30 -6.65 -24.06
N ALA A 919 -18.83 -5.44 -24.28
CA ALA A 919 -19.46 -4.59 -23.28
C ALA A 919 -20.64 -3.85 -23.90
N HIS A 920 -21.78 -3.79 -23.19
CA HIS A 920 -23.00 -3.14 -23.66
C HIS A 920 -23.76 -2.50 -22.49
N TRP A 921 -23.37 -1.28 -22.14
CA TRP A 921 -23.91 -0.56 -20.98
C TRP A 921 -24.89 0.53 -21.39
N ALA A 922 -26.00 0.63 -20.66
CA ALA A 922 -26.96 1.73 -20.74
C ALA A 922 -27.11 2.42 -19.38
N CYS A 923 -26.86 3.72 -19.34
CA CYS A 923 -26.93 4.54 -18.13
C CYS A 923 -28.04 5.59 -18.25
N ALA A 924 -28.78 5.79 -17.16
CA ALA A 924 -29.83 6.81 -17.09
C ALA A 924 -30.10 7.24 -15.65
N ASP A 925 -30.54 8.49 -15.43
CA ASP A 925 -31.20 8.89 -14.20
C ASP A 925 -32.69 8.51 -14.28
N PRO A 926 -33.20 7.65 -13.39
CA PRO A 926 -34.60 7.27 -13.39
C PRO A 926 -35.55 8.47 -13.20
N ARG A 927 -35.08 9.62 -12.67
CA ARG A 927 -35.89 10.85 -12.54
C ARG A 927 -36.17 11.52 -13.88
N ASN A 928 -35.35 11.27 -14.90
CA ASN A 928 -35.46 11.87 -16.23
C ASN A 928 -36.24 11.00 -17.23
N LEU A 929 -36.65 9.80 -16.82
CA LEU A 929 -37.43 8.87 -17.63
C LEU A 929 -38.91 8.89 -17.22
N ALA A 930 -39.81 8.91 -18.20
CA ALA A 930 -41.25 8.89 -17.95
C ALA A 930 -41.75 7.57 -17.34
N ASP A 931 -41.08 6.45 -17.64
CA ASP A 931 -41.36 5.12 -17.11
C ASP A 931 -40.04 4.32 -17.00
N PRO A 932 -39.26 4.53 -15.92
CA PRO A 932 -37.90 4.01 -15.81
C PRO A 932 -37.83 2.48 -15.80
N GLU A 933 -38.80 1.83 -15.16
CA GLU A 933 -38.87 0.36 -15.07
C GLU A 933 -39.17 -0.27 -16.42
N ARG A 934 -40.06 0.35 -17.21
CA ARG A 934 -40.32 -0.11 -18.56
C ARG A 934 -39.13 0.11 -19.49
N VAL A 935 -38.46 1.25 -19.41
CA VAL A 935 -37.26 1.54 -20.21
C VAL A 935 -36.12 0.57 -19.86
N ARG A 936 -35.93 0.29 -18.57
CA ARG A 936 -35.00 -0.73 -18.08
C ARG A 936 -35.31 -2.10 -18.66
N LEU A 937 -36.57 -2.53 -18.56
CA LEU A 937 -37.01 -3.82 -19.09
C LEU A 937 -36.78 -3.92 -20.61
N ASP A 938 -37.09 -2.85 -21.35
CA ASP A 938 -36.89 -2.79 -22.80
C ASP A 938 -35.40 -2.90 -23.19
N LEU A 939 -34.49 -2.28 -22.40
CA LEU A 939 -33.03 -2.34 -22.59
C LEU A 939 -32.44 -3.71 -22.22
N GLU A 940 -32.82 -4.27 -21.07
CA GLU A 940 -32.38 -5.61 -20.63
C GLU A 940 -32.87 -6.69 -21.61
N THR A 941 -34.10 -6.55 -22.12
CA THR A 941 -34.65 -7.47 -23.14
C THR A 941 -33.96 -7.31 -24.51
N ALA A 942 -33.40 -6.12 -24.80
CA ALA A 942 -32.59 -5.91 -25.98
C ALA A 942 -31.17 -6.47 -25.82
N GLY A 943 -30.69 -6.66 -24.59
CA GLY A 943 -29.38 -7.24 -24.27
C GLY A 943 -28.38 -6.27 -23.64
N PHE A 944 -28.82 -5.11 -23.14
CA PHE A 944 -27.94 -4.17 -22.42
C PHE A 944 -27.88 -4.47 -20.93
N ASP A 945 -26.73 -4.21 -20.33
CA ASP A 945 -26.58 -4.08 -18.88
C ASP A 945 -26.97 -2.66 -18.49
N VAL A 946 -28.00 -2.54 -17.64
CA VAL A 946 -28.58 -1.25 -17.25
C VAL A 946 -28.03 -0.82 -15.89
N SER A 947 -27.49 0.40 -15.81
CA SER A 947 -27.00 0.98 -14.57
C SER A 947 -27.78 2.26 -14.24
N PHE A 948 -28.37 2.30 -13.05
CA PHE A 948 -29.04 3.47 -12.49
C PHE A 948 -28.32 3.92 -11.21
N PRO A 949 -28.31 5.22 -10.88
CA PRO A 949 -27.81 5.72 -9.59
C PRO A 949 -28.51 5.03 -8.41
N SER A 950 -27.77 4.72 -7.35
CA SER A 950 -28.34 4.02 -6.18
C SER A 950 -29.38 4.88 -5.45
N SER A 951 -30.39 4.24 -4.87
CA SER A 951 -31.48 4.91 -4.14
C SER A 951 -30.99 5.70 -2.92
N GLU A 952 -29.88 5.29 -2.29
CA GLU A 952 -29.23 5.99 -1.19
C GLU A 952 -28.45 7.24 -1.67
N TYR A 953 -27.83 7.18 -2.85
CA TYR A 953 -27.14 8.32 -3.48
C TYR A 953 -28.15 9.39 -3.94
N LEU A 954 -29.27 8.97 -4.53
CA LEU A 954 -30.38 9.85 -4.91
C LEU A 954 -31.05 10.54 -3.70
N ALA A 955 -30.96 9.95 -2.50
CA ALA A 955 -31.47 10.54 -1.26
C ALA A 955 -30.54 11.60 -0.65
N ALA A 956 -29.23 11.45 -0.84
CA ALA A 956 -28.21 12.37 -0.32
C ALA A 956 -28.08 13.68 -1.15
N VAL A 957 -28.43 13.63 -2.44
CA VAL A 957 -28.21 14.73 -3.39
C VAL A 957 -29.55 15.36 -3.79
N ARG A 958 -30.19 16.10 -2.86
CA ARG A 958 -31.44 16.84 -3.15
C ARG A 958 -31.25 18.12 -3.98
N GLU A 959 -30.01 18.56 -4.22
CA GLU A 959 -29.72 19.89 -4.79
C GLU A 959 -28.96 19.94 -6.14
N ARG A 960 -28.41 18.83 -6.65
CA ARG A 960 -27.79 18.80 -8.00
C ARG A 960 -28.74 18.09 -8.96
N ARG A 961 -29.02 18.71 -10.11
CA ARG A 961 -30.16 18.32 -10.96
C ARG A 961 -29.82 17.98 -12.41
N LYS A 962 -28.56 17.73 -12.80
CA LYS A 962 -28.24 17.66 -14.23
C LYS A 962 -27.09 16.79 -14.78
N GLU A 963 -26.29 16.09 -13.98
CA GLU A 963 -25.03 15.47 -14.49
C GLU A 963 -24.76 14.05 -13.92
N GLU A 964 -25.77 13.35 -13.38
CA GLU A 964 -25.55 12.09 -12.65
C GLU A 964 -25.42 10.86 -13.56
N ALA A 965 -26.16 10.81 -14.67
CA ALA A 965 -26.03 9.75 -15.67
C ALA A 965 -24.67 9.80 -16.38
N ASP A 966 -24.11 11.00 -16.57
CA ASP A 966 -22.81 11.20 -17.22
C ASP A 966 -21.65 10.63 -16.40
N PHE A 967 -21.68 10.82 -15.09
CA PHE A 967 -20.67 10.26 -14.19
C PHE A 967 -20.70 8.73 -14.21
N LEU A 968 -21.89 8.14 -14.18
CA LEU A 968 -22.09 6.69 -14.22
C LEU A 968 -21.59 6.10 -15.56
N LEU A 969 -21.84 6.78 -16.67
CA LEU A 969 -21.37 6.34 -17.98
C LEU A 969 -19.83 6.41 -18.09
N ILE A 970 -19.21 7.46 -17.54
CA ILE A 970 -17.73 7.58 -17.47
C ILE A 970 -17.12 6.49 -16.58
N GLU A 971 -17.77 6.16 -15.46
CA GLU A 971 -17.38 5.06 -14.58
C GLU A 971 -17.41 3.72 -15.33
N ARG A 972 -18.50 3.41 -16.04
CA ARG A 972 -18.62 2.17 -16.84
C ARG A 972 -17.62 2.09 -17.98
N ILE A 973 -17.35 3.19 -18.67
CA ILE A 973 -16.27 3.26 -19.68
C ILE A 973 -14.90 2.98 -19.03
N SER A 974 -14.72 3.35 -17.76
CA SER A 974 -13.49 3.10 -17.01
C SER A 974 -13.36 1.66 -16.53
N ASP A 975 -14.43 1.10 -15.97
CA ASP A 975 -14.49 -0.29 -15.56
C ASP A 975 -14.21 -1.21 -16.76
N GLU A 976 -14.92 -1.01 -17.86
CA GLU A 976 -14.79 -1.88 -19.04
C GLU A 976 -13.45 -1.74 -19.74
N GLN A 977 -12.83 -0.57 -19.66
CA GLN A 977 -11.45 -0.42 -20.11
C GLN A 977 -10.49 -1.34 -19.33
N GLU A 978 -10.71 -1.54 -18.04
CA GLU A 978 -9.84 -2.38 -17.21
C GLU A 978 -10.19 -3.88 -17.32
N HIS A 979 -11.46 -4.20 -17.53
CA HIS A 979 -11.95 -5.59 -17.50
C HIS A 979 -11.99 -6.26 -18.87
N THR A 980 -12.61 -5.61 -19.86
CA THR A 980 -12.85 -6.18 -21.20
C THR A 980 -11.97 -5.57 -22.28
N ASP A 981 -11.38 -4.40 -22.00
CA ASP A 981 -10.45 -3.64 -22.83
C ASP A 981 -10.83 -3.57 -24.34
N PRO A 982 -12.00 -2.98 -24.68
CA PRO A 982 -12.47 -2.93 -26.07
C PRO A 982 -11.48 -2.26 -27.04
N ASP A 983 -11.37 -2.77 -28.26
CA ASP A 983 -10.63 -2.14 -29.36
C ASP A 983 -11.38 -0.92 -29.93
N ILE A 984 -12.71 -1.00 -29.94
CA ILE A 984 -13.64 0.03 -30.41
C ILE A 984 -14.59 0.42 -29.29
N PHE A 985 -14.67 1.70 -28.95
CA PHE A 985 -15.68 2.25 -28.06
C PHE A 985 -16.72 3.02 -28.88
N ILE A 986 -17.98 2.63 -28.74
CA ILE A 986 -19.13 3.32 -29.31
C ILE A 986 -19.82 4.07 -28.17
N ILE A 987 -19.82 5.40 -28.24
CA ILE A 987 -20.46 6.27 -27.23
C ILE A 987 -21.69 6.89 -27.88
N VAL A 988 -22.87 6.55 -27.37
CA VAL A 988 -24.16 6.98 -27.93
C VAL A 988 -24.68 8.17 -27.14
N ALA A 989 -24.72 9.30 -27.84
CA ALA A 989 -25.25 10.60 -27.42
C ALA A 989 -24.55 11.23 -26.21
N GLY A 990 -23.27 11.57 -26.34
CA GLY A 990 -22.49 12.19 -25.27
C GLY A 990 -22.41 13.73 -25.31
N ASP A 991 -22.64 14.42 -24.20
CA ASP A 991 -22.33 15.86 -24.02
C ASP A 991 -20.81 16.15 -24.04
N ARG A 992 -20.41 17.43 -24.05
CA ARG A 992 -19.01 17.89 -24.09
C ARG A 992 -18.14 17.26 -22.99
N ASP A 993 -18.74 16.84 -21.88
CA ASP A 993 -18.04 16.37 -20.69
C ASP A 993 -17.37 15.00 -20.85
N TYR A 994 -17.74 14.25 -21.89
CA TYR A 994 -17.04 13.00 -22.25
C TYR A 994 -15.70 13.24 -22.96
N TYR A 995 -15.43 14.46 -23.43
CA TYR A 995 -14.25 14.77 -24.24
C TYR A 995 -12.91 14.42 -23.57
N PRO A 996 -12.66 14.72 -22.28
CA PRO A 996 -11.42 14.32 -21.61
C PRO A 996 -11.21 12.80 -21.63
N ARG A 997 -12.29 12.03 -21.47
CA ARG A 997 -12.23 10.57 -21.50
C ARG A 997 -11.98 10.03 -22.90
N ILE A 998 -12.67 10.58 -23.90
CA ILE A 998 -12.46 10.27 -25.32
C ILE A 998 -11.00 10.55 -25.69
N SER A 999 -10.44 11.69 -25.30
CA SER A 999 -9.03 12.01 -25.55
C SER A 999 -8.09 11.00 -24.92
N SER A 1000 -8.33 10.62 -23.66
CA SER A 1000 -7.52 9.61 -22.97
C SER A 1000 -7.56 8.24 -23.66
N LEU A 1001 -8.72 7.81 -24.18
CA LEU A 1001 -8.83 6.54 -24.90
C LEU A 1001 -8.14 6.59 -26.27
N LEU A 1002 -8.26 7.71 -26.98
CA LEU A 1002 -7.59 7.95 -28.25
C LEU A 1002 -6.05 7.99 -28.09
N ASP A 1003 -5.54 8.56 -27.01
CA ASP A 1003 -4.09 8.59 -26.72
C ASP A 1003 -3.52 7.20 -26.38
N ARG A 1004 -4.38 6.28 -25.94
CA ARG A 1004 -4.05 4.85 -25.75
C ARG A 1004 -4.22 4.02 -27.04
N GLY A 1005 -4.55 4.65 -28.15
CA GLY A 1005 -4.65 3.99 -29.46
C GLY A 1005 -5.97 3.28 -29.73
N ARG A 1006 -7.02 3.55 -28.97
CA ARG A 1006 -8.36 2.97 -29.19
C ARG A 1006 -9.11 3.70 -30.29
N THR A 1007 -10.02 2.98 -30.96
CA THR A 1007 -10.93 3.60 -31.94
C THR A 1007 -12.22 4.02 -31.24
N ILE A 1008 -12.64 5.26 -31.44
CA ILE A 1008 -13.85 5.83 -30.85
C ILE A 1008 -14.85 6.15 -31.95
N ARG A 1009 -16.10 5.71 -31.77
CA ARG A 1009 -17.24 6.11 -32.60
C ARG A 1009 -18.26 6.83 -31.72
N ILE A 1010 -18.62 8.05 -32.11
CA ILE A 1010 -19.65 8.84 -31.43
C ILE A 1010 -20.91 8.76 -32.28
N LEU A 1011 -21.99 8.26 -31.71
CA LEU A 1011 -23.31 8.28 -32.32
C LEU A 1011 -24.09 9.48 -31.82
N ALA A 1012 -24.40 10.43 -32.69
CA ALA A 1012 -25.15 11.65 -32.34
C ALA A 1012 -26.04 12.11 -33.51
N ASP A 1013 -27.02 12.98 -33.24
CA ASP A 1013 -27.83 13.59 -34.30
C ASP A 1013 -26.98 14.61 -35.08
N THR A 1014 -26.60 14.28 -36.31
CA THR A 1014 -25.73 15.13 -37.12
C THR A 1014 -26.44 16.38 -37.68
N SER A 1015 -27.77 16.45 -37.54
CA SER A 1015 -28.60 17.57 -37.98
C SER A 1015 -28.78 18.69 -36.93
N GLY A 1016 -28.27 18.52 -35.70
CA GLY A 1016 -28.32 19.49 -34.59
C GLY A 1016 -27.06 20.39 -34.46
N ASN A 1017 -27.26 21.71 -34.37
CA ASN A 1017 -26.25 22.73 -34.69
C ASN A 1017 -25.12 23.05 -33.66
N ALA A 1018 -24.98 22.37 -32.52
CA ALA A 1018 -23.93 22.71 -31.54
C ALA A 1018 -22.99 21.54 -31.23
N LEU A 1019 -23.53 20.42 -30.75
CA LEU A 1019 -22.75 19.27 -30.32
C LEU A 1019 -22.14 18.49 -31.50
N ALA A 1020 -22.91 18.30 -32.59
CA ALA A 1020 -22.40 17.66 -33.80
C ALA A 1020 -21.30 18.49 -34.48
N ASN A 1021 -21.41 19.83 -34.42
CA ASN A 1021 -20.36 20.72 -34.94
C ASN A 1021 -19.09 20.63 -34.08
N LEU A 1022 -19.22 20.59 -32.75
CA LEU A 1022 -18.09 20.38 -31.84
C LEU A 1022 -17.37 19.06 -32.11
N TYR A 1023 -18.09 17.94 -32.21
CA TYR A 1023 -17.47 16.64 -32.50
C TYR A 1023 -16.93 16.55 -33.93
N ARG A 1024 -17.54 17.24 -34.90
CA ARG A 1024 -16.99 17.34 -36.26
C ARG A 1024 -15.69 18.10 -36.28
N ASP A 1025 -15.59 19.23 -35.57
CA ASP A 1025 -14.37 20.01 -35.42
C ASP A 1025 -13.26 19.20 -34.73
N ILE A 1026 -13.61 18.47 -33.67
CA ILE A 1026 -12.68 17.55 -32.98
C ILE A 1026 -12.24 16.42 -33.92
N THR A 1027 -13.17 15.81 -34.66
CA THR A 1027 -12.88 14.71 -35.59
C THR A 1027 -11.99 15.19 -36.73
N GLU A 1028 -12.25 16.37 -37.29
CA GLU A 1028 -11.40 16.97 -38.32
C GLU A 1028 -10.03 17.34 -37.77
N LYS A 1029 -9.96 17.91 -36.56
CA LYS A 1029 -8.69 18.22 -35.89
C LYS A 1029 -7.89 16.94 -35.63
N ARG A 1030 -8.53 15.90 -35.10
CA ARG A 1030 -7.89 14.59 -34.84
C ARG A 1030 -7.48 13.89 -36.13
N ARG A 1031 -8.29 13.97 -37.19
CA ARG A 1031 -7.95 13.45 -38.52
C ARG A 1031 -6.74 14.18 -39.09
N LYS A 1032 -6.68 15.52 -38.98
CA LYS A 1032 -5.52 16.31 -39.41
C LYS A 1032 -4.28 15.96 -38.58
N GLU A 1033 -4.42 15.86 -37.25
CA GLU A 1033 -3.35 15.41 -36.36
C GLU A 1033 -2.86 14.01 -36.73
N ARG A 1034 -3.75 13.05 -36.98
CA ARG A 1034 -3.41 11.67 -37.36
C ARG A 1034 -2.79 11.56 -38.73
N PHE A 1035 -3.27 12.36 -39.68
CA PHE A 1035 -2.68 12.47 -41.01
C PHE A 1035 -1.27 13.08 -40.92
N VAL A 1036 -1.10 14.13 -40.12
CA VAL A 1036 0.20 14.71 -39.72
C VAL A 1036 1.02 13.74 -38.86
N LEU A 1037 0.42 12.68 -38.33
CA LEU A 1037 1.06 11.57 -37.64
C LEU A 1037 1.24 10.30 -38.51
N GLY A 1038 0.88 10.37 -39.80
CA GLY A 1038 1.18 9.35 -40.80
C GLY A 1038 0.21 8.17 -40.81
N PHE A 1039 -0.91 8.29 -40.10
CA PHE A 1039 -1.99 7.31 -40.16
C PHE A 1039 -2.91 7.64 -41.34
N PRO A 1040 -3.22 6.67 -42.21
CA PRO A 1040 -4.14 6.88 -43.34
C PRO A 1040 -5.60 7.01 -42.90
N GLU A 1041 -5.93 6.54 -41.69
CA GLU A 1041 -7.27 6.46 -41.14
C GLU A 1041 -7.39 7.24 -39.81
N THR A 1042 -8.56 7.85 -39.60
CA THR A 1042 -8.93 8.46 -38.32
C THR A 1042 -9.21 7.36 -37.28
N ASP A 1043 -8.94 7.65 -36.01
CA ASP A 1043 -9.32 6.80 -34.88
C ASP A 1043 -10.58 7.33 -34.16
N LEU A 1044 -11.11 8.47 -34.61
CA LEU A 1044 -12.34 9.07 -34.11
C LEU A 1044 -13.33 9.23 -35.28
N PHE A 1045 -14.55 8.73 -35.09
CA PHE A 1045 -15.63 8.79 -36.05
C PHE A 1045 -16.88 9.41 -35.42
N LEU A 1046 -17.64 10.15 -36.23
CA LEU A 1046 -18.95 10.70 -35.86
C LEU A 1046 -19.97 10.11 -36.83
N ASP A 1047 -20.89 9.31 -36.30
CA ASP A 1047 -21.92 8.60 -37.04
C ASP A 1047 -23.31 9.16 -36.68
N ASP A 1048 -24.26 9.12 -37.63
CA ASP A 1048 -25.61 9.60 -37.39
C ASP A 1048 -26.42 8.57 -36.59
N ILE A 1049 -26.97 9.00 -35.46
CA ILE A 1049 -27.80 8.15 -34.62
C ILE A 1049 -29.05 7.64 -35.34
N ARG A 1050 -29.61 8.40 -36.29
CA ARG A 1050 -30.80 7.98 -37.05
C ARG A 1050 -30.53 6.79 -37.96
N ASP A 1051 -29.30 6.68 -38.45
CA ASP A 1051 -28.86 5.55 -39.27
C ASP A 1051 -28.71 4.29 -38.40
N ALA A 1052 -28.21 4.44 -37.17
CA ALA A 1052 -28.08 3.33 -36.22
C ALA A 1052 -29.42 2.88 -35.60
N LEU A 1053 -30.42 3.76 -35.54
CA LEU A 1053 -31.76 3.44 -35.00
C LEU A 1053 -32.73 2.86 -36.05
N SER A 1054 -32.38 2.91 -37.34
CA SER A 1054 -33.23 2.43 -38.43
C SER A 1054 -33.06 0.92 -38.67
N PRO A 1055 -34.13 0.17 -39.02
CA PRO A 1055 -34.01 -1.25 -39.34
C PRO A 1055 -33.13 -1.46 -40.59
N ALA A 1056 -32.12 -2.32 -40.46
CA ALA A 1056 -31.03 -2.51 -41.42
C ALA A 1056 -31.48 -2.54 -42.89
N GLY A 1057 -31.19 -1.44 -43.59
CA GLY A 1057 -31.55 -1.22 -44.99
C GLY A 1057 -30.88 0.01 -45.60
N ALA A 1058 -29.70 0.41 -45.13
CA ALA A 1058 -28.85 1.39 -45.79
C ALA A 1058 -27.38 1.02 -45.54
N SER A 1059 -26.62 0.95 -46.62
CA SER A 1059 -25.23 0.52 -46.73
C SER A 1059 -24.30 1.10 -45.64
N VAL A 1060 -23.63 0.21 -44.91
CA VAL A 1060 -22.39 0.53 -44.19
C VAL A 1060 -21.32 0.89 -45.24
N PRO A 1061 -20.67 2.07 -45.18
CA PRO A 1061 -19.60 2.46 -46.09
C PRO A 1061 -18.29 1.69 -45.88
#